data_AF-A0AAJ4NQH0-F1
#
_entry.id   AF-A0AAJ4NQH0-F1
#
_cell.length_a   1.000
_cell.length_b   1.000
_cell.length_c   1.000
_cell.angle_alpha   90.00
_cell.angle_beta   90.00
_cell.angle_gamma   90.00
#
_symmetry.space_group_name_H-M   'P 1'
#
loop_
_entity.id
_entity.type
_entity.pdbx_description
1 polymer ?
#
loop_
_entity_poly.entity_id
_entity_poly.type
_entity_poly.pdbx_seq_one_letter_code
_entity_poly.pdbx_strand_id
1 'polypeptide(L)'
;MKNKLKLTPTMVCALIGIGSFSIANATDAWSTANLKSYVAGSQVTDSGKTYKCKGWPASGWCQIAAYKPSGTYGSDAWDVIGNDPSPTPEPTPEPTPEPTPTPDPVNPGDSVQQWDANTVYNPSDKSKPSQAIYNGNLYTAKWWTRGENPGQSGQWGVWKNEGPVTEQGKATVSIVLPAKPDFIAKDKLADVQILKDGQKIAESTNAKWGSTTNLEVVVGNSSDLTVSVPAIDGATGSATPASFTLAKNASKTVNIEYTAPKPAEEGSIKINASAEVTGNPTATYTLKDTNGNVVSNGNLKINDSTTLDHIPSSESGTSYTLTIGSFTTNGYNYTPSKTYAITVTNFNTTAVDVTFAKKQVPTETISIAVEGLPKDKATTLTLTNENGDTKEVDIKSNSSITVEVPKDGNTWNIAVAAIAGFKLAVTPTSFTANQDTQQISLKITENSSSKDGWPDRVVVGYVKGYNSTWYSQPDTTNQMISTALDRGYNVLVYAFIGQDTDGTVFFDSPFEVDNMQLKWEDSLIAQLPTQMETIHQKGGIALIAIGGGVNFFRPDMSGEKAVSAGKAMGKFIAEHNFDGLDIDVEHPVGSAKIDANFLRYIEATRAEYKNITGKDMYLTAAPQIQGWYGSGQWASGSAKFAEPMYTQNFVNNAHFDAFFIQTYNQYGGANFSGLKGQDVGFLTKTFELLSPQTRDKMPGVPADAFYVPEETKIVLGVPNFKDPSVSESEYRTGTCLATAECSGSGLYKPADITKDITNGGLGNYSQYGGVMTWILNSDDYQGWTWVDGIKGVAYN
;
A
#
# COMPACT_ATOMS: atom_id res chain seq x y z
N MET A 1 -44.10 -37.62 0.15
CA MET A 1 -44.48 -37.05 -1.16
C MET A 1 -43.21 -36.81 -1.95
N LYS A 2 -43.07 -37.53 -3.07
CA LYS A 2 -41.94 -37.42 -4.00
C LYS A 2 -42.26 -36.30 -4.99
N ASN A 3 -41.30 -35.43 -5.31
CA ASN A 3 -41.17 -34.90 -6.65
C ASN A 3 -39.70 -34.63 -6.96
N LYS A 4 -39.16 -35.49 -7.84
CA LYS A 4 -37.93 -35.32 -8.60
C LYS A 4 -38.31 -34.67 -9.94
N LEU A 5 -37.47 -33.81 -10.52
CA LEU A 5 -37.35 -33.60 -11.98
C LEU A 5 -35.97 -32.94 -12.22
N LYS A 6 -34.93 -33.67 -12.64
CA LYS A 6 -34.52 -34.07 -14.01
C LYS A 6 -34.01 -32.91 -14.89
N LEU A 7 -32.68 -32.90 -15.07
CA LEU A 7 -31.96 -32.41 -16.25
C LEU A 7 -32.32 -33.24 -17.49
N THR A 8 -32.43 -32.60 -18.67
CA THR A 8 -31.86 -33.08 -19.94
C THR A 8 -31.82 -31.97 -21.02
N PRO A 9 -30.86 -32.05 -21.97
CA PRO A 9 -30.59 -31.05 -23.02
C PRO A 9 -31.38 -31.33 -24.31
N THR A 10 -31.53 -30.33 -25.19
CA THR A 10 -31.94 -30.57 -26.59
C THR A 10 -31.05 -29.78 -27.54
N MET A 11 -30.36 -30.53 -28.39
CA MET A 11 -29.56 -30.13 -29.54
C MET A 11 -30.30 -30.67 -30.77
N VAL A 12 -30.56 -29.83 -31.78
CA VAL A 12 -30.89 -30.27 -33.15
C VAL A 12 -30.19 -29.33 -34.15
N CYS A 13 -29.42 -29.96 -35.04
CA CYS A 13 -28.60 -29.37 -36.10
C CYS A 13 -29.41 -28.95 -37.35
N ALA A 14 -28.84 -28.02 -38.12
CA ALA A 14 -28.88 -28.04 -39.59
C ALA A 14 -27.52 -27.57 -40.15
N LEU A 15 -27.04 -28.26 -41.19
CA LEU A 15 -25.70 -28.21 -41.80
C LEU A 15 -25.65 -27.33 -43.07
N ILE A 16 -24.42 -27.06 -43.53
CA ILE A 16 -23.93 -26.53 -44.84
C ILE A 16 -23.90 -24.98 -44.89
N GLY A 17 -22.82 -24.26 -45.22
CA GLY A 17 -21.48 -24.57 -45.71
C GLY A 17 -20.95 -23.35 -46.48
N ILE A 18 -19.69 -22.97 -46.22
CA ILE A 18 -18.79 -22.10 -46.99
C ILE A 18 -19.15 -20.61 -47.14
N GLY A 19 -18.32 -19.75 -46.55
CA GLY A 19 -18.29 -18.32 -46.75
C GLY A 19 -17.24 -17.66 -45.87
N SER A 20 -15.99 -17.65 -46.33
CA SER A 20 -14.90 -16.91 -45.71
C SER A 20 -15.22 -15.41 -45.75
N PHE A 21 -15.80 -14.87 -44.68
CA PHE A 21 -15.86 -13.44 -44.44
C PHE A 21 -14.75 -13.09 -43.45
N SER A 22 -13.62 -12.62 -43.98
CA SER A 22 -12.69 -11.81 -43.22
C SER A 22 -13.37 -10.46 -42.94
N ILE A 23 -14.18 -10.42 -41.89
CA ILE A 23 -14.52 -9.15 -41.23
C ILE A 23 -13.26 -8.73 -40.47
N ALA A 24 -12.53 -7.76 -41.02
CA ALA A 24 -11.60 -6.97 -40.23
C ALA A 24 -12.46 -6.21 -39.21
N ASN A 25 -12.56 -6.72 -37.97
CA ASN A 25 -13.12 -5.94 -36.88
C ASN A 25 -12.21 -4.71 -36.71
N ALA A 26 -12.77 -3.53 -36.96
CA ALA A 26 -12.14 -2.29 -36.54
C ALA A 26 -11.99 -2.32 -35.02
N THR A 27 -10.78 -2.04 -34.53
CA THR A 27 -10.51 -2.04 -33.11
C THR A 27 -11.13 -0.81 -32.46
N ASP A 28 -12.14 -1.00 -31.61
CA ASP A 28 -12.90 0.10 -30.99
C ASP A 28 -12.02 1.04 -30.15
N ALA A 29 -12.38 2.33 -30.10
CA ALA A 29 -11.71 3.30 -29.25
C ALA A 29 -11.91 2.96 -27.76
N TRP A 30 -10.85 3.14 -26.95
CA TRP A 30 -10.94 2.93 -25.51
C TRP A 30 -11.92 3.93 -24.88
N SER A 31 -12.79 3.46 -23.99
CA SER A 31 -13.82 4.28 -23.34
C SER A 31 -14.10 3.82 -21.91
N THR A 32 -14.31 4.77 -21.01
CA THR A 32 -14.70 4.51 -19.62
C THR A 32 -16.08 3.85 -19.50
N ALA A 33 -16.94 3.96 -20.52
CA ALA A 33 -18.23 3.29 -20.55
C ALA A 33 -18.12 1.77 -20.73
N ASN A 34 -17.00 1.28 -21.27
CA ASN A 34 -16.81 -0.12 -21.68
C ASN A 34 -15.85 -0.89 -20.76
N LEU A 35 -15.46 -0.33 -19.62
CA LEU A 35 -14.43 -0.90 -18.74
C LEU A 35 -14.66 -2.38 -18.38
N LYS A 36 -15.89 -2.77 -18.06
CA LYS A 36 -16.23 -4.17 -17.71
C LYS A 36 -16.09 -5.16 -18.88
N SER A 37 -16.02 -4.68 -20.12
CA SER A 37 -15.88 -5.51 -21.31
C SER A 37 -14.42 -5.83 -21.65
N TYR A 38 -13.46 -5.12 -21.07
CA TYR A 38 -12.05 -5.33 -21.33
C TYR A 38 -11.53 -6.53 -20.53
N VAL A 39 -11.07 -7.55 -21.23
CA VAL A 39 -10.52 -8.78 -20.68
C VAL A 39 -9.17 -9.07 -21.33
N ALA A 40 -8.43 -10.05 -20.83
CA ALA A 40 -7.14 -10.45 -21.41
C ALA A 40 -7.25 -10.64 -22.93
N GLY A 41 -6.43 -9.92 -23.69
CA GLY A 41 -6.41 -9.95 -25.14
C GLY A 41 -7.36 -8.99 -25.87
N SER A 42 -8.25 -8.27 -25.17
CA SER A 42 -9.04 -7.18 -25.75
C SER A 42 -8.14 -6.16 -26.42
N GLN A 43 -8.53 -5.68 -27.60
CA GLN A 43 -7.79 -4.65 -28.32
C GLN A 43 -8.59 -3.35 -28.38
N VAL A 44 -7.92 -2.22 -28.20
CA VAL A 44 -8.52 -0.89 -28.24
C VAL A 44 -7.60 0.09 -28.95
N THR A 45 -8.17 1.16 -29.50
CA THR A 45 -7.40 2.31 -29.99
C THR A 45 -7.44 3.47 -28.99
N ASP A 46 -6.29 4.09 -28.74
CA ASP A 46 -6.16 5.26 -27.87
C ASP A 46 -4.97 6.11 -28.36
N SER A 47 -5.16 7.44 -28.46
CA SER A 47 -4.10 8.37 -28.91
C SER A 47 -3.34 7.95 -30.19
N GLY A 48 -4.05 7.40 -31.21
CA GLY A 48 -3.46 7.03 -32.50
C GLY A 48 -2.69 5.70 -32.53
N LYS A 49 -2.72 4.93 -31.44
CA LYS A 49 -2.07 3.62 -31.34
C LYS A 49 -3.08 2.52 -31.01
N THR A 50 -2.76 1.29 -31.40
CA THR A 50 -3.54 0.10 -31.05
C THR A 50 -2.88 -0.61 -29.87
N TYR A 51 -3.67 -0.93 -28.85
CA TYR A 51 -3.25 -1.55 -27.60
C TYR A 51 -3.96 -2.88 -27.38
N LYS A 52 -3.32 -3.83 -26.69
CA LYS A 52 -3.88 -5.13 -26.30
C LYS A 52 -3.78 -5.34 -24.79
N CYS A 53 -4.89 -5.69 -24.14
CA CYS A 53 -4.93 -5.97 -22.72
C CYS A 53 -4.08 -7.22 -22.38
N LYS A 54 -3.25 -7.11 -21.34
CA LYS A 54 -2.32 -8.17 -20.93
C LYS A 54 -3.04 -9.38 -20.32
N GLY A 55 -2.32 -10.51 -20.25
CA GLY A 55 -2.77 -11.72 -19.55
C GLY A 55 -2.77 -11.58 -18.03
N TRP A 56 -3.24 -12.62 -17.33
CA TRP A 56 -3.17 -12.69 -15.86
C TRP A 56 -1.71 -12.58 -15.39
N PRO A 57 -1.40 -11.83 -14.29
CA PRO A 57 -2.35 -11.20 -13.35
C PRO A 57 -2.84 -9.79 -13.75
N ALA A 58 -2.29 -9.17 -14.78
CA ALA A 58 -2.56 -7.77 -15.13
C ALA A 58 -3.93 -7.52 -15.81
N SER A 59 -4.60 -8.57 -16.28
CA SER A 59 -5.86 -8.46 -17.04
C SER A 59 -7.01 -7.75 -16.29
N GLY A 60 -6.99 -7.75 -14.95
CA GLY A 60 -8.00 -7.05 -14.14
C GLY A 60 -7.86 -5.51 -14.18
N TRP A 61 -6.66 -5.01 -14.47
CA TRP A 61 -6.39 -3.57 -14.52
C TRP A 61 -6.97 -2.89 -15.76
N CYS A 62 -7.16 -3.63 -16.86
CA CYS A 62 -7.82 -3.11 -18.06
C CYS A 62 -9.27 -2.64 -17.81
N GLN A 63 -9.89 -3.09 -16.72
CA GLN A 63 -11.25 -2.73 -16.30
C GLN A 63 -11.31 -1.51 -15.36
N ILE A 64 -10.18 -0.85 -15.10
CA ILE A 64 -10.07 0.28 -14.18
C ILE A 64 -9.71 1.53 -14.97
N ALA A 65 -10.50 2.61 -14.82
CA ALA A 65 -10.33 3.85 -15.59
C ALA A 65 -8.92 4.48 -15.47
N ALA A 66 -8.25 4.30 -14.33
CA ALA A 66 -6.90 4.80 -14.07
C ALA A 66 -5.83 4.20 -15.01
N TYR A 67 -6.09 3.02 -15.57
CA TYR A 67 -5.19 2.31 -16.48
C TYR A 67 -5.58 2.52 -17.95
N LYS A 68 -5.98 3.74 -18.31
CA LYS A 68 -6.19 4.16 -19.70
C LYS A 68 -4.94 3.82 -20.54
N PRO A 69 -5.05 3.21 -21.74
CA PRO A 69 -3.92 2.67 -22.49
C PRO A 69 -2.79 3.68 -22.79
N SER A 70 -3.11 4.92 -23.16
CA SER A 70 -2.12 6.00 -23.36
C SER A 70 -1.85 6.86 -22.12
N GLY A 71 -2.46 6.52 -20.98
CA GLY A 71 -2.31 7.24 -19.71
C GLY A 71 -1.12 6.78 -18.87
N THR A 72 -0.87 7.46 -17.75
CA THR A 72 0.30 7.29 -16.88
C THR A 72 0.57 5.85 -16.43
N TYR A 73 -0.49 5.07 -16.15
CA TYR A 73 -0.40 3.67 -15.71
C TYR A 73 -0.76 2.67 -16.82
N GLY A 74 -0.96 3.14 -18.07
CA GLY A 74 -1.45 2.32 -19.17
C GLY A 74 -0.54 1.15 -19.52
N SER A 75 0.79 1.34 -19.41
CA SER A 75 1.79 0.29 -19.69
C SER A 75 1.71 -0.90 -18.75
N ASP A 76 1.08 -0.78 -17.58
CA ASP A 76 0.94 -1.87 -16.62
C ASP A 76 -0.16 -2.86 -17.04
N ALA A 77 -1.17 -2.37 -17.76
CA ALA A 77 -2.35 -3.14 -18.19
C ALA A 77 -2.35 -3.48 -19.70
N TRP A 78 -1.65 -2.71 -20.54
CA TRP A 78 -1.75 -2.80 -22.00
C TRP A 78 -0.38 -2.92 -22.71
N ASP A 79 -0.33 -3.73 -23.77
CA ASP A 79 0.78 -3.82 -24.72
C ASP A 79 0.48 -3.02 -25.99
N VAL A 80 1.44 -2.23 -26.49
CA VAL A 80 1.30 -1.54 -27.79
C VAL A 80 1.53 -2.55 -28.92
N ILE A 81 0.56 -2.67 -29.82
CA ILE A 81 0.58 -3.70 -30.89
C ILE A 81 0.49 -3.12 -32.32
N GLY A 82 0.37 -1.80 -32.48
CA GLY A 82 0.43 -1.17 -33.81
C GLY A 82 0.39 0.36 -33.77
N ASN A 83 1.04 0.99 -34.75
CA ASN A 83 1.00 2.43 -34.99
C ASN A 83 0.23 2.70 -36.31
N ASP A 84 -0.91 3.41 -36.19
CA ASP A 84 -1.70 4.08 -37.23
C ASP A 84 -2.63 3.26 -38.17
N PRO A 85 -3.78 3.86 -38.57
CA PRO A 85 -3.80 4.62 -39.83
C PRO A 85 -4.49 6.00 -39.78
N SER A 86 -3.83 6.98 -40.40
CA SER A 86 -4.36 8.23 -40.95
C SER A 86 -5.65 8.04 -41.77
N PRO A 87 -6.63 8.97 -41.71
CA PRO A 87 -7.85 8.91 -42.50
C PRO A 87 -7.59 9.32 -43.96
N THR A 88 -8.07 8.50 -44.89
CA THR A 88 -8.12 8.79 -46.33
C THR A 88 -9.33 9.71 -46.63
N PRO A 89 -9.22 10.74 -47.49
CA PRO A 89 -10.34 11.62 -47.85
C PRO A 89 -11.34 10.93 -48.80
N GLU A 90 -12.62 11.30 -48.68
CA GLU A 90 -13.77 10.89 -49.51
C GLU A 90 -13.68 11.34 -50.99
N PRO A 91 -14.45 10.73 -51.91
CA PRO A 91 -14.31 10.93 -53.36
C PRO A 91 -15.04 12.18 -53.85
N THR A 92 -14.38 12.92 -54.74
CA THR A 92 -14.94 14.03 -55.55
C THR A 92 -15.20 13.52 -56.97
N PRO A 93 -16.31 13.90 -57.65
CA PRO A 93 -16.72 13.26 -58.91
C PRO A 93 -15.79 13.56 -60.10
N GLU A 94 -15.83 12.60 -61.01
CA GLU A 94 -15.08 12.43 -62.26
C GLU A 94 -15.12 13.64 -63.22
N PRO A 95 -13.96 14.08 -63.76
CA PRO A 95 -13.88 14.75 -65.04
C PRO A 95 -13.21 13.88 -66.12
N THR A 96 -13.78 13.98 -67.31
CA THR A 96 -13.45 13.41 -68.63
C THR A 96 -11.95 13.40 -69.00
N PRO A 97 -11.42 12.38 -69.73
CA PRO A 97 -9.99 12.28 -70.02
C PRO A 97 -9.52 13.17 -71.19
N GLU A 98 -8.32 13.74 -71.06
CA GLU A 98 -7.50 14.32 -72.15
C GLU A 98 -6.18 13.52 -72.31
N PRO A 99 -5.50 13.58 -73.47
CA PRO A 99 -4.69 12.48 -74.01
C PRO A 99 -3.28 12.36 -73.42
N THR A 100 -2.77 11.13 -73.48
CA THR A 100 -1.43 10.70 -73.08
C THR A 100 -0.34 11.21 -74.04
N PRO A 101 0.78 11.79 -73.57
CA PRO A 101 2.01 11.89 -74.36
C PRO A 101 2.94 10.68 -74.14
N THR A 102 3.58 10.27 -75.22
CA THR A 102 4.56 9.18 -75.40
C THR A 102 5.82 9.38 -74.51
N PRO A 103 6.46 8.32 -73.96
CA PRO A 103 7.68 8.49 -73.18
C PRO A 103 8.93 8.65 -74.07
N ASP A 104 9.77 9.63 -73.72
CA ASP A 104 11.16 9.83 -74.15
C ASP A 104 12.15 9.01 -73.27
N PRO A 105 13.43 8.84 -73.68
CA PRO A 105 14.28 7.70 -73.33
C PRO A 105 14.71 7.61 -71.86
N VAL A 106 14.73 6.39 -71.32
CA VAL A 106 15.11 6.06 -69.94
C VAL A 106 16.63 6.13 -69.75
N ASN A 107 17.06 6.98 -68.83
CA ASN A 107 18.39 7.00 -68.24
C ASN A 107 18.45 5.95 -67.10
N PRO A 108 19.22 4.85 -67.21
CA PRO A 108 19.28 3.83 -66.17
C PRO A 108 20.26 4.21 -65.06
N GLY A 109 19.71 4.43 -63.86
CA GLY A 109 20.45 4.79 -62.64
C GLY A 109 20.99 3.59 -61.86
N ASP A 110 22.14 3.84 -61.21
CA ASP A 110 22.67 3.43 -59.88
C ASP A 110 22.47 1.99 -59.33
N SER A 111 21.85 1.07 -60.06
CA SER A 111 21.45 -0.25 -59.55
C SER A 111 21.77 -1.44 -60.46
N VAL A 112 22.25 -1.20 -61.68
CA VAL A 112 22.57 -2.27 -62.65
C VAL A 112 24.03 -2.71 -62.51
N GLN A 113 24.24 -3.98 -62.17
CA GLN A 113 25.58 -4.58 -61.98
C GLN A 113 26.23 -5.02 -63.30
N GLN A 114 27.55 -5.29 -63.28
CA GLN A 114 28.25 -5.95 -64.39
C GLN A 114 27.67 -7.34 -64.65
N TRP A 115 27.66 -7.77 -65.92
CA TRP A 115 27.18 -9.09 -66.31
C TRP A 115 28.05 -10.20 -65.71
N ASP A 116 27.38 -11.15 -65.06
CA ASP A 116 28.00 -12.33 -64.44
C ASP A 116 27.35 -13.60 -65.01
N ALA A 117 28.19 -14.53 -65.50
CA ALA A 117 27.73 -15.74 -66.17
C ALA A 117 26.94 -16.70 -65.24
N ASN A 118 27.11 -16.59 -63.93
CA ASN A 118 26.43 -17.41 -62.95
C ASN A 118 25.14 -16.77 -62.42
N THR A 119 24.86 -15.52 -62.77
CA THR A 119 23.66 -14.80 -62.34
C THR A 119 22.48 -15.09 -63.25
N VAL A 120 21.32 -15.33 -62.65
CA VAL A 120 20.05 -15.47 -63.38
C VAL A 120 19.45 -14.10 -63.61
N TYR A 121 19.19 -13.77 -64.88
CA TYR A 121 18.51 -12.54 -65.25
C TYR A 121 17.11 -12.86 -65.76
N ASN A 122 16.08 -12.22 -65.20
CA ASN A 122 14.69 -12.53 -65.56
C ASN A 122 13.77 -11.31 -65.41
N PRO A 123 13.35 -10.66 -66.51
CA PRO A 123 12.44 -9.50 -66.45
C PRO A 123 11.06 -9.79 -65.86
N SER A 124 10.62 -11.05 -65.89
CA SER A 124 9.29 -11.47 -65.40
C SER A 124 9.26 -11.68 -63.89
N ASP A 125 10.43 -11.80 -63.24
CA ASP A 125 10.56 -12.01 -61.81
C ASP A 125 11.29 -10.81 -61.19
N LYS A 126 10.55 -9.96 -60.49
CA LYS A 126 11.07 -8.73 -59.86
C LYS A 126 12.14 -8.99 -58.78
N SER A 127 12.30 -10.23 -58.31
CA SER A 127 13.35 -10.61 -57.37
C SER A 127 14.71 -10.87 -58.04
N LYS A 128 14.77 -10.86 -59.39
CA LYS A 128 15.99 -11.07 -60.18
C LYS A 128 16.34 -9.82 -60.99
N PRO A 129 17.64 -9.55 -61.23
CA PRO A 129 18.03 -8.47 -62.11
C PRO A 129 17.51 -8.74 -63.54
N SER A 130 17.11 -7.70 -64.25
CA SER A 130 16.68 -7.78 -65.65
C SER A 130 17.68 -7.14 -66.62
N GLN A 131 18.69 -6.46 -66.08
CA GLN A 131 19.69 -5.70 -66.83
C GLN A 131 21.10 -5.99 -66.32
N ALA A 132 22.09 -5.82 -67.19
CA ALA A 132 23.50 -5.95 -66.85
C ALA A 132 24.38 -5.04 -67.74
N ILE A 133 25.54 -4.63 -67.22
CA ILE A 133 26.55 -3.92 -68.01
C ILE A 133 27.58 -4.93 -68.55
N TYR A 134 27.90 -4.88 -69.84
CA TYR A 134 28.94 -5.70 -70.44
C TYR A 134 29.72 -4.89 -71.49
N ASN A 135 31.06 -4.88 -71.41
CA ASN A 135 31.94 -4.11 -72.31
C ASN A 135 31.50 -2.65 -72.52
N GLY A 136 31.14 -1.97 -71.42
CA GLY A 136 30.77 -0.55 -71.42
C GLY A 136 29.38 -0.21 -71.98
N ASN A 137 28.57 -1.21 -72.34
CA ASN A 137 27.18 -1.01 -72.78
C ASN A 137 26.19 -1.66 -71.80
N LEU A 138 24.99 -1.08 -71.71
CA LEU A 138 23.87 -1.65 -70.99
C LEU A 138 23.16 -2.69 -71.86
N TYR A 139 22.85 -3.83 -71.27
CA TYR A 139 22.05 -4.86 -71.89
C TYR A 139 20.83 -5.18 -71.01
N THR A 140 19.66 -5.31 -71.64
CA THR A 140 18.43 -5.78 -71.00
C THR A 140 18.13 -7.20 -71.46
N ALA A 141 17.92 -8.13 -70.53
CA ALA A 141 17.48 -9.49 -70.86
C ALA A 141 16.05 -9.43 -71.41
N LYS A 142 15.75 -10.15 -72.48
CA LYS A 142 14.39 -10.18 -73.05
C LYS A 142 13.48 -11.19 -72.33
N TRP A 143 14.08 -12.19 -71.66
CA TRP A 143 13.43 -13.25 -70.88
C TRP A 143 14.46 -13.89 -69.94
N TRP A 144 14.08 -14.94 -69.20
CA TRP A 144 14.99 -15.67 -68.30
C TRP A 144 16.26 -16.17 -69.02
N THR A 145 17.44 -15.85 -68.49
CA THR A 145 18.75 -16.24 -69.05
C THR A 145 19.80 -16.41 -67.95
N ARG A 146 20.79 -17.30 -68.16
CA ARG A 146 21.93 -17.53 -67.27
C ARG A 146 23.11 -18.08 -68.06
N GLY A 147 24.20 -17.33 -68.12
CA GLY A 147 25.45 -17.75 -68.76
C GLY A 147 25.60 -17.36 -70.23
N GLU A 148 24.51 -16.97 -70.92
CA GLU A 148 24.59 -16.45 -72.28
C GLU A 148 25.25 -15.07 -72.35
N ASN A 149 26.31 -14.93 -73.15
CA ASN A 149 27.11 -13.71 -73.24
C ASN A 149 26.36 -12.58 -73.97
N PRO A 150 26.22 -11.37 -73.37
CA PRO A 150 25.52 -10.24 -73.98
C PRO A 150 26.14 -9.77 -75.29
N GLY A 151 27.47 -9.76 -75.42
CA GLY A 151 28.17 -9.28 -76.61
C GLY A 151 28.06 -10.20 -77.83
N GLN A 152 27.54 -11.41 -77.67
CA GLN A 152 27.34 -12.39 -78.75
C GLN A 152 25.86 -12.57 -79.12
N SER A 153 24.94 -11.90 -78.42
CA SER A 153 23.52 -11.95 -78.72
C SER A 153 23.21 -11.05 -79.92
N GLY A 154 23.03 -11.65 -81.10
CA GLY A 154 22.51 -10.93 -82.27
C GLY A 154 21.08 -10.43 -82.05
N GLN A 155 20.44 -9.86 -83.09
CA GLN A 155 19.09 -9.29 -82.96
C GLN A 155 18.02 -10.27 -82.40
N TRP A 156 18.21 -11.57 -82.63
CA TRP A 156 17.35 -12.66 -82.14
C TRP A 156 17.83 -13.29 -80.83
N GLY A 157 18.94 -12.81 -80.26
CA GLY A 157 19.52 -13.31 -79.01
C GLY A 157 18.79 -12.80 -77.76
N VAL A 158 19.17 -13.39 -76.62
CA VAL A 158 18.51 -13.19 -75.31
C VAL A 158 18.72 -11.78 -74.74
N TRP A 159 19.79 -11.10 -75.14
CA TRP A 159 20.10 -9.73 -74.71
C TRP A 159 19.72 -8.69 -75.76
N LYS A 160 19.18 -7.56 -75.30
CA LYS A 160 19.01 -6.33 -76.09
C LYS A 160 20.07 -5.32 -75.66
N ASN A 161 20.94 -4.90 -76.58
CA ASN A 161 21.91 -3.83 -76.32
C ASN A 161 21.17 -2.48 -76.33
N GLU A 162 21.22 -1.76 -75.21
CA GLU A 162 20.58 -0.45 -75.03
C GLU A 162 21.58 0.72 -75.25
N GLY A 163 22.85 0.43 -75.51
CA GLY A 163 23.89 1.41 -75.81
C GLY A 163 24.91 1.63 -74.69
N PRO A 164 25.90 2.52 -74.91
CA PRO A 164 26.99 2.76 -73.97
C PRO A 164 26.51 3.44 -72.69
N VAL A 165 27.09 3.05 -71.55
CA VAL A 165 26.83 3.66 -70.24
C VAL A 165 27.94 4.66 -69.95
N THR A 166 27.60 5.91 -69.64
CA THR A 166 28.58 6.93 -69.24
C THR A 166 29.11 6.64 -67.82
N GLU A 167 30.43 6.50 -67.65
CA GLU A 167 31.05 6.23 -66.33
C GLU A 167 30.68 7.30 -65.29
N GLN A 168 30.22 6.85 -64.13
CA GLN A 168 30.08 7.68 -62.93
C GLN A 168 31.42 7.81 -62.20
N GLY A 169 31.70 9.02 -61.71
CA GLY A 169 32.85 9.34 -60.87
C GLY A 169 32.50 9.42 -59.39
N LYS A 170 33.47 9.19 -58.51
CA LYS A 170 33.34 9.48 -57.07
C LYS A 170 33.98 10.83 -56.77
N ALA A 171 33.40 11.58 -55.84
CA ALA A 171 33.95 12.83 -55.31
C ALA A 171 33.71 12.91 -53.80
N THR A 172 34.40 13.82 -53.11
CA THR A 172 34.34 13.90 -51.65
C THR A 172 33.73 15.22 -51.18
N VAL A 173 32.77 15.16 -50.27
CA VAL A 173 32.27 16.34 -49.55
C VAL A 173 32.69 16.27 -48.09
N SER A 174 33.48 17.23 -47.63
CA SER A 174 33.93 17.37 -46.24
C SER A 174 33.00 18.30 -45.46
N ILE A 175 32.18 17.74 -44.58
CA ILE A 175 31.28 18.46 -43.69
C ILE A 175 32.03 18.87 -42.42
N VAL A 176 32.09 20.17 -42.13
CA VAL A 176 32.72 20.72 -40.93
C VAL A 176 31.63 21.23 -40.00
N LEU A 177 31.49 20.58 -38.84
CA LEU A 177 30.58 21.03 -37.78
C LEU A 177 31.27 22.04 -36.85
N PRO A 178 30.54 23.04 -36.34
CA PRO A 178 31.07 23.99 -35.38
C PRO A 178 31.27 23.31 -34.02
N ALA A 179 31.97 23.98 -33.10
CA ALA A 179 31.87 23.61 -31.68
C ALA A 179 30.40 23.63 -31.25
N LYS A 180 30.00 22.73 -30.32
CA LYS A 180 28.59 22.58 -29.93
C LYS A 180 28.04 23.92 -29.41
N PRO A 181 26.99 24.50 -30.01
CA PRO A 181 26.34 25.67 -29.46
C PRO A 181 25.73 25.39 -28.07
N ASP A 182 25.74 26.39 -27.18
CA ASP A 182 25.24 26.23 -25.80
C ASP A 182 23.72 26.07 -25.74
N PHE A 183 22.99 26.64 -26.70
CA PHE A 183 21.53 26.56 -26.81
C PHE A 183 21.01 25.22 -27.38
N ILE A 184 21.89 24.31 -27.79
CA ILE A 184 21.52 22.94 -28.20
C ILE A 184 21.74 21.98 -27.03
N ALA A 185 20.72 21.17 -26.72
CA ALA A 185 20.75 20.24 -25.60
C ALA A 185 21.93 19.26 -25.68
N LYS A 186 22.42 18.84 -24.50
CA LYS A 186 23.70 18.13 -24.35
C LYS A 186 23.75 16.79 -25.09
N ASP A 187 22.60 16.14 -25.26
CA ASP A 187 22.41 14.83 -25.87
C ASP A 187 22.10 14.89 -27.39
N LYS A 188 21.99 16.08 -27.99
CA LYS A 188 21.66 16.24 -29.41
C LYS A 188 22.91 16.32 -30.28
N LEU A 189 22.85 15.64 -31.44
CA LEU A 189 23.89 15.60 -32.47
C LEU A 189 23.33 16.08 -33.80
N ALA A 190 24.21 16.50 -34.72
CA ALA A 190 23.80 17.10 -35.98
C ALA A 190 23.72 16.09 -37.12
N ASP A 191 22.70 16.25 -37.96
CA ASP A 191 22.56 15.54 -39.22
C ASP A 191 22.82 16.51 -40.38
N VAL A 192 23.48 16.04 -41.45
CA VAL A 192 23.72 16.84 -42.65
C VAL A 192 23.52 15.97 -43.88
N GLN A 193 22.71 16.44 -44.83
CA GLN A 193 22.36 15.72 -46.04
C GLN A 193 22.92 16.40 -47.27
N ILE A 194 23.49 15.61 -48.19
CA ILE A 194 23.87 16.06 -49.54
C ILE A 194 22.81 15.59 -50.51
N LEU A 195 22.28 16.52 -51.30
CA LEU A 195 21.23 16.27 -52.26
C LEU A 195 21.68 16.62 -53.68
N LYS A 196 21.19 15.86 -54.65
CA LYS A 196 21.28 16.12 -56.08
C LYS A 196 19.88 16.09 -56.64
N ASP A 197 19.48 17.13 -57.36
CA ASP A 197 18.11 17.28 -57.89
C ASP A 197 17.01 17.07 -56.83
N GLY A 198 17.28 17.52 -55.58
CA GLY A 198 16.39 17.34 -54.43
C GLY A 198 16.38 15.95 -53.80
N GLN A 199 17.10 14.97 -54.35
CA GLN A 199 17.22 13.62 -53.79
C GLN A 199 18.49 13.47 -52.95
N LYS A 200 18.36 12.88 -51.76
CA LYS A 200 19.48 12.61 -50.86
C LYS A 200 20.40 11.55 -51.46
N ILE A 201 21.66 11.90 -51.69
CA ILE A 201 22.69 10.99 -52.24
C ILE A 201 23.76 10.58 -51.24
N ALA A 202 23.93 11.35 -50.15
CA ALA A 202 24.77 11.00 -49.02
C ALA A 202 24.29 11.74 -47.76
N GLU A 203 24.65 11.22 -46.59
CA GLU A 203 24.35 11.86 -45.31
C GLU A 203 25.40 11.57 -44.26
N SER A 204 25.54 12.50 -43.32
CA SER A 204 26.23 12.32 -42.06
C SER A 204 25.19 12.37 -40.95
N THR A 205 24.99 11.25 -40.25
CA THR A 205 24.01 11.12 -39.16
C THR A 205 24.71 11.13 -37.80
N ASN A 206 24.11 11.78 -36.81
CA ASN A 206 24.64 11.88 -35.44
C ASN A 206 26.10 12.36 -35.41
N ALA A 207 26.43 13.33 -36.25
CA ALA A 207 27.79 13.81 -36.39
C ALA A 207 28.25 14.57 -35.13
N LYS A 208 29.47 14.28 -34.70
CA LYS A 208 30.06 14.84 -33.49
C LYS A 208 30.35 16.32 -33.69
N TRP A 209 29.95 17.16 -32.74
CA TRP A 209 30.28 18.59 -32.74
C TRP A 209 31.79 18.83 -32.79
N GLY A 210 32.20 19.88 -33.51
CA GLY A 210 33.61 20.25 -33.72
C GLY A 210 34.40 19.27 -34.58
N SER A 211 33.73 18.35 -35.29
CA SER A 211 34.39 17.35 -36.15
C SER A 211 34.26 17.68 -37.64
N THR A 212 35.13 17.05 -38.44
CA THR A 212 35.00 17.02 -39.90
C THR A 212 34.67 15.60 -40.35
N THR A 213 33.61 15.45 -41.15
CA THR A 213 33.18 14.16 -41.72
C THR A 213 33.30 14.21 -43.24
N ASN A 214 34.00 13.23 -43.83
CA ASN A 214 34.11 13.11 -45.29
C ASN A 214 33.07 12.13 -45.82
N LEU A 215 32.20 12.61 -46.72
CA LEU A 215 31.19 11.84 -47.41
C LEU A 215 31.64 11.61 -48.85
N GLU A 216 31.60 10.36 -49.31
CA GLU A 216 31.82 10.03 -50.71
C GLU A 216 30.49 10.13 -51.46
N VAL A 217 30.46 10.91 -52.54
CA VAL A 217 29.28 11.14 -53.37
C VAL A 217 29.54 10.72 -54.80
N VAL A 218 28.51 10.13 -55.43
CA VAL A 218 28.56 9.75 -56.84
C VAL A 218 28.21 10.97 -57.69
N VAL A 219 29.11 11.35 -58.60
CA VAL A 219 28.99 12.49 -59.50
C VAL A 219 29.29 12.08 -60.94
N GLY A 220 28.73 12.80 -61.92
CA GLY A 220 29.14 12.64 -63.32
C GLY A 220 30.49 13.31 -63.59
N ASN A 221 30.72 13.74 -64.84
CA ASN A 221 31.84 14.65 -65.15
C ASN A 221 31.76 15.97 -64.35
N SER A 222 30.53 16.40 -64.04
CA SER A 222 30.20 17.53 -63.18
C SER A 222 28.78 17.31 -62.62
N SER A 223 28.51 17.68 -61.37
CA SER A 223 27.17 17.58 -60.76
C SER A 223 26.93 18.72 -59.77
N ASP A 224 25.76 19.34 -59.86
CA ASP A 224 25.31 20.37 -58.92
C ASP A 224 24.69 19.70 -57.69
N LEU A 225 25.17 20.08 -56.52
CA LEU A 225 24.79 19.53 -55.22
C LEU A 225 24.27 20.63 -54.31
N THR A 226 23.31 20.29 -53.46
CA THR A 226 22.79 21.15 -52.39
C THR A 226 22.96 20.48 -51.03
N VAL A 227 23.08 21.26 -49.97
CA VAL A 227 23.25 20.76 -48.60
C VAL A 227 22.01 21.13 -47.79
N SER A 228 21.42 20.14 -47.12
CA SER A 228 20.32 20.34 -46.17
C SER A 228 20.79 20.06 -44.75
N VAL A 229 20.48 20.96 -43.83
CA VAL A 229 20.84 20.89 -42.42
C VAL A 229 19.56 20.98 -41.60
N PRO A 230 19.04 19.85 -41.08
CA PRO A 230 17.83 19.83 -40.26
C PRO A 230 17.95 20.69 -38.99
N ALA A 231 16.82 21.27 -38.58
CA ALA A 231 16.70 22.03 -37.33
C ALA A 231 16.88 21.12 -36.10
N ILE A 232 17.46 21.66 -35.03
CA ILE A 232 17.68 20.98 -33.75
C ILE A 232 17.23 21.90 -32.62
N ASP A 233 16.38 21.41 -31.72
CA ASP A 233 15.89 22.18 -30.55
C ASP A 233 15.34 23.58 -30.91
N GLY A 234 14.66 23.70 -32.05
CA GLY A 234 14.15 24.97 -32.57
C GLY A 234 15.20 25.90 -33.20
N ALA A 235 16.49 25.55 -33.11
CA ALA A 235 17.56 26.26 -33.81
C ALA A 235 17.56 25.92 -35.31
N THR A 236 17.80 26.92 -36.15
CA THR A 236 17.83 26.77 -37.61
C THR A 236 19.25 26.41 -38.08
N GLY A 237 19.39 25.31 -38.80
CA GLY A 237 20.65 24.88 -39.40
C GLY A 237 20.89 25.49 -40.79
N SER A 238 22.15 25.81 -41.11
CA SER A 238 22.55 26.34 -42.41
C SER A 238 23.92 25.78 -42.85
N ALA A 239 24.21 25.87 -44.15
CA ALA A 239 25.44 25.38 -44.75
C ALA A 239 26.10 26.44 -45.63
N THR A 240 27.43 26.51 -45.60
CA THR A 240 28.24 27.43 -46.40
C THR A 240 29.36 26.68 -47.11
N PRO A 241 29.31 26.53 -48.45
CA PRO A 241 28.20 26.92 -49.33
C PRO A 241 27.00 25.96 -49.22
N ALA A 242 25.78 26.48 -49.33
CA ALA A 242 24.55 25.68 -49.33
C ALA A 242 24.34 24.92 -50.65
N SER A 243 25.01 25.32 -51.73
CA SER A 243 25.01 24.64 -53.02
C SER A 243 26.33 24.84 -53.74
N PHE A 244 26.75 23.85 -54.54
CA PHE A 244 28.00 23.88 -55.29
C PHE A 244 28.05 22.81 -56.37
N THR A 245 28.88 23.03 -57.39
CA THR A 245 29.19 22.03 -58.43
C THR A 245 30.42 21.21 -58.06
N LEU A 246 30.37 19.89 -58.27
CA LEU A 246 31.46 18.96 -57.97
C LEU A 246 31.74 17.99 -59.12
N ALA A 247 33.00 17.87 -59.53
CA ALA A 247 33.46 16.99 -60.59
C ALA A 247 34.05 15.68 -60.05
N LYS A 248 34.16 14.65 -60.90
CA LYS A 248 34.83 13.37 -60.59
C LYS A 248 36.23 13.62 -60.01
N ASN A 249 36.56 12.93 -58.92
CA ASN A 249 37.82 13.01 -58.16
C ASN A 249 38.09 14.36 -57.46
N ALA A 250 37.15 15.31 -57.48
CA ALA A 250 37.28 16.56 -56.74
C ALA A 250 36.80 16.43 -55.29
N SER A 251 37.17 17.39 -54.45
CA SER A 251 36.68 17.50 -53.08
C SER A 251 36.15 18.90 -52.78
N LYS A 252 35.11 18.99 -51.94
CA LYS A 252 34.56 20.27 -51.46
C LYS A 252 34.32 20.27 -49.96
N THR A 253 34.73 21.35 -49.30
CA THR A 253 34.43 21.59 -47.88
C THR A 253 33.16 22.43 -47.71
N VAL A 254 32.31 22.05 -46.76
CA VAL A 254 31.07 22.74 -46.38
C VAL A 254 31.09 22.96 -44.87
N ASN A 255 30.93 24.22 -44.45
CA ASN A 255 30.81 24.59 -43.05
C ASN A 255 29.34 24.66 -42.64
N ILE A 256 29.03 24.14 -41.45
CA ILE A 256 27.66 24.10 -40.91
C ILE A 256 27.54 25.12 -39.77
N GLU A 257 26.41 25.81 -39.70
CA GLU A 257 26.08 26.74 -38.63
C GLU A 257 24.68 26.48 -38.08
N TYR A 258 24.46 26.81 -36.80
CA TYR A 258 23.15 26.79 -36.15
C TYR A 258 22.86 28.14 -35.52
N THR A 259 21.65 28.65 -35.72
CA THR A 259 21.17 29.92 -35.16
C THR A 259 20.09 29.66 -34.11
N ALA A 260 20.21 30.29 -32.92
CA ALA A 260 19.31 30.09 -31.79
C ALA A 260 17.84 30.43 -32.11
N PRO A 261 16.85 29.73 -31.51
CA PRO A 261 15.44 30.11 -31.61
C PRO A 261 15.18 31.47 -30.94
N LYS A 262 14.19 32.22 -31.44
CA LYS A 262 13.73 33.47 -30.79
C LYS A 262 13.02 33.14 -29.45
N PRO A 263 13.21 33.93 -28.37
CA PRO A 263 12.46 33.74 -27.12
C PRO A 263 10.94 33.84 -27.35
N ALA A 264 10.15 33.07 -26.59
CA ALA A 264 8.70 33.21 -26.56
C ALA A 264 8.32 34.57 -25.95
N GLU A 265 7.32 35.23 -26.51
CA GLU A 265 6.80 36.48 -25.96
C GLU A 265 5.83 36.16 -24.80
N GLU A 266 6.12 36.67 -23.60
CA GLU A 266 5.40 36.32 -22.37
C GLU A 266 4.84 37.58 -21.66
N GLY A 267 3.77 37.41 -20.89
CA GLY A 267 3.18 38.38 -19.97
C GLY A 267 2.84 37.76 -18.61
N SER A 268 2.08 38.47 -17.77
CA SER A 268 1.67 37.96 -16.45
C SER A 268 0.23 38.30 -16.06
N ILE A 269 -0.30 37.59 -15.06
CA ILE A 269 -1.65 37.79 -14.53
C ILE A 269 -1.55 38.00 -13.02
N LYS A 270 -2.13 39.09 -12.49
CA LYS A 270 -2.25 39.32 -11.04
C LYS A 270 -3.69 39.05 -10.59
N ILE A 271 -3.86 38.05 -9.73
CA ILE A 271 -5.14 37.62 -9.18
C ILE A 271 -5.30 38.20 -7.78
N ASN A 272 -6.30 39.04 -7.57
CA ASN A 272 -6.68 39.56 -6.25
C ASN A 272 -7.94 38.85 -5.78
N ALA A 273 -7.80 37.81 -4.94
CA ALA A 273 -8.92 37.04 -4.44
C ALA A 273 -9.35 37.52 -3.05
N SER A 274 -10.63 37.84 -2.86
CA SER A 274 -11.15 38.40 -1.60
C SER A 274 -12.44 37.73 -1.15
N ALA A 275 -12.56 37.42 0.15
CA ALA A 275 -13.75 36.85 0.75
C ALA A 275 -13.93 37.33 2.19
N GLU A 276 -15.19 37.39 2.66
CA GLU A 276 -15.52 37.76 4.04
C GLU A 276 -15.24 36.60 5.02
N VAL A 277 -13.96 36.35 5.27
CA VAL A 277 -13.41 35.28 6.09
C VAL A 277 -12.20 35.77 6.88
N THR A 278 -12.04 35.29 8.11
CA THR A 278 -10.85 35.58 8.93
C THR A 278 -9.67 34.72 8.49
N GLY A 279 -8.49 35.34 8.36
CA GLY A 279 -7.28 34.68 7.87
C GLY A 279 -7.24 34.55 6.35
N ASN A 280 -6.31 33.73 5.87
CA ASN A 280 -5.98 33.58 4.44
C ASN A 280 -6.16 32.12 4.00
N PRO A 281 -7.40 31.59 3.93
CA PRO A 281 -7.65 30.23 3.45
C PRO A 281 -7.22 30.09 2.00
N THR A 282 -7.12 28.85 1.50
CA THR A 282 -6.71 28.58 0.12
C THR A 282 -7.87 28.14 -0.77
N ALA A 283 -7.85 28.54 -2.03
CA ALA A 283 -8.74 28.05 -3.08
C ALA A 283 -7.93 27.62 -4.30
N THR A 284 -8.37 26.60 -5.02
CA THR A 284 -7.69 26.16 -6.24
C THR A 284 -7.97 27.11 -7.41
N TYR A 285 -7.08 27.19 -8.38
CA TYR A 285 -7.33 27.86 -9.65
C TYR A 285 -6.88 27.02 -10.85
N THR A 286 -7.47 27.30 -12.00
CA THR A 286 -7.06 26.73 -13.29
C THR A 286 -7.19 27.80 -14.37
N LEU A 287 -6.12 28.02 -15.11
CA LEU A 287 -6.03 28.91 -16.26
C LEU A 287 -5.97 28.06 -17.54
N LYS A 288 -6.91 28.29 -18.45
CA LYS A 288 -6.98 27.58 -19.74
C LYS A 288 -6.85 28.52 -20.93
N ASP A 289 -6.22 28.05 -22.00
CA ASP A 289 -6.23 28.73 -23.30
C ASP A 289 -7.60 28.60 -24.00
N THR A 290 -7.75 29.20 -25.18
CA THR A 290 -8.98 29.14 -25.99
C THR A 290 -9.31 27.74 -26.52
N ASN A 291 -8.33 26.83 -26.57
CA ASN A 291 -8.52 25.44 -26.97
C ASN A 291 -8.89 24.54 -25.77
N GLY A 292 -8.94 25.10 -24.56
CA GLY A 292 -9.25 24.38 -23.32
C GLY A 292 -8.05 23.68 -22.66
N ASN A 293 -6.84 23.88 -23.18
CA ASN A 293 -5.62 23.34 -22.58
C ASN A 293 -5.28 24.09 -21.30
N VAL A 294 -4.85 23.37 -20.27
CA VAL A 294 -4.43 23.98 -19.00
C VAL A 294 -3.03 24.57 -19.17
N VAL A 295 -2.92 25.90 -19.01
CA VAL A 295 -1.66 26.64 -19.08
C VAL A 295 -1.03 26.77 -17.70
N SER A 296 -1.86 26.94 -16.66
CA SER A 296 -1.40 27.01 -15.28
C SER A 296 -2.50 26.57 -14.31
N ASN A 297 -2.14 25.99 -13.18
CA ASN A 297 -3.05 25.66 -12.09
C ASN A 297 -2.30 25.68 -10.75
N GLY A 298 -3.04 25.77 -9.65
CA GLY A 298 -2.45 25.77 -8.32
C GLY A 298 -3.41 26.24 -7.25
N ASN A 299 -2.86 26.76 -6.14
CA ASN A 299 -3.61 27.29 -5.01
C ASN A 299 -3.41 28.81 -4.89
N LEU A 300 -4.50 29.53 -4.64
CA LEU A 300 -4.52 30.95 -4.29
C LEU A 300 -4.71 31.09 -2.79
N LYS A 301 -4.00 32.04 -2.17
CA LYS A 301 -4.35 32.53 -0.84
C LYS A 301 -5.46 33.56 -0.98
N ILE A 302 -6.55 33.37 -0.25
CA ILE A 302 -7.66 34.32 -0.18
C ILE A 302 -7.26 35.48 0.72
N ASN A 303 -7.74 36.69 0.39
CA ASN A 303 -7.36 37.96 1.01
C ASN A 303 -5.89 38.33 0.82
N ASP A 304 -5.25 37.77 -0.20
CA ASP A 304 -3.89 38.08 -0.64
C ASP A 304 -3.84 38.11 -2.18
N SER A 305 -2.82 38.74 -2.75
CA SER A 305 -2.64 38.78 -4.21
C SER A 305 -1.66 37.71 -4.68
N THR A 306 -1.98 37.02 -5.77
CA THR A 306 -1.12 36.02 -6.41
C THR A 306 -0.79 36.43 -7.84
N THR A 307 0.48 36.42 -8.21
CA THR A 307 0.92 36.71 -9.59
C THR A 307 1.31 35.41 -10.30
N LEU A 308 0.83 35.24 -11.53
CA LEU A 308 1.21 34.18 -12.46
C LEU A 308 2.12 34.78 -13.53
N ASP A 309 3.40 34.45 -13.50
CA ASP A 309 4.39 34.91 -14.47
C ASP A 309 4.57 33.91 -15.63
N HIS A 310 5.27 34.33 -16.68
CA HIS A 310 5.60 33.50 -17.85
C HIS A 310 4.36 32.94 -18.57
N ILE A 311 3.29 33.72 -18.65
CA ILE A 311 2.08 33.34 -19.39
C ILE A 311 2.32 33.65 -20.87
N PRO A 312 2.15 32.69 -21.78
CA PRO A 312 2.30 32.95 -23.21
C PRO A 312 1.44 34.15 -23.65
N SER A 313 1.98 34.98 -24.54
CA SER A 313 1.27 36.17 -24.97
C SER A 313 1.55 36.52 -26.42
N SER A 314 0.85 37.55 -26.90
CA SER A 314 1.10 38.17 -28.20
C SER A 314 0.96 39.68 -28.07
N GLU A 315 1.51 40.42 -29.04
CA GLU A 315 1.37 41.88 -29.09
C GLU A 315 -0.10 42.31 -29.22
N SER A 316 -0.91 41.53 -29.96
CA SER A 316 -2.36 41.72 -30.10
C SER A 316 -3.19 41.20 -28.92
N GLY A 317 -2.58 40.49 -27.98
CA GLY A 317 -3.22 39.87 -26.82
C GLY A 317 -3.66 38.42 -27.05
N THR A 318 -3.35 37.56 -26.09
CA THR A 318 -3.79 36.15 -26.05
C THR A 318 -4.86 35.97 -24.97
N SER A 319 -5.96 35.28 -25.30
CA SER A 319 -7.10 35.10 -24.41
C SER A 319 -7.03 33.80 -23.58
N TYR A 320 -7.43 33.91 -22.32
CA TYR A 320 -7.45 32.85 -21.33
C TYR A 320 -8.75 32.84 -20.53
N THR A 321 -9.08 31.68 -19.97
CA THR A 321 -10.18 31.50 -19.03
C THR A 321 -9.63 31.07 -17.67
N LEU A 322 -9.84 31.90 -16.65
CA LEU A 322 -9.50 31.59 -15.25
C LEU A 322 -10.74 31.08 -14.52
N THR A 323 -10.61 29.89 -13.94
CA THR A 323 -11.61 29.25 -13.07
C THR A 323 -11.03 29.11 -11.68
N ILE A 324 -11.80 29.50 -10.67
CA ILE A 324 -11.43 29.39 -9.25
C ILE A 324 -12.33 28.34 -8.59
N GLY A 325 -11.78 27.52 -7.70
CA GLY A 325 -12.51 26.55 -6.90
C GLY A 325 -13.25 27.20 -5.73
N SER A 326 -14.32 26.55 -5.26
CA SER A 326 -14.95 26.92 -3.99
C SER A 326 -14.10 26.42 -2.81
N PHE A 327 -14.26 27.03 -1.64
CA PHE A 327 -13.64 26.55 -0.41
C PHE A 327 -14.61 26.66 0.77
N THR A 328 -14.40 25.82 1.78
CA THR A 328 -15.23 25.79 3.00
C THR A 328 -14.35 26.04 4.21
N THR A 329 -14.78 26.94 5.10
CA THR A 329 -14.08 27.20 6.36
C THR A 329 -15.04 27.81 7.38
N ASN A 330 -14.82 27.52 8.66
CA ASN A 330 -15.62 27.99 9.79
C ASN A 330 -17.14 27.76 9.63
N GLY A 331 -17.55 26.67 8.98
CA GLY A 331 -18.97 26.35 8.76
C GLY A 331 -19.64 27.17 7.65
N TYR A 332 -18.87 27.83 6.78
CA TYR A 332 -19.38 28.54 5.60
C TYR A 332 -18.70 28.03 4.33
N ASN A 333 -19.48 27.89 3.27
CA ASN A 333 -19.00 27.66 1.92
C ASN A 333 -18.85 29.00 1.18
N TYR A 334 -17.75 29.17 0.48
CA TYR A 334 -17.39 30.34 -0.29
C TYR A 334 -17.27 29.95 -1.77
N THR A 335 -18.20 30.42 -2.59
CA THR A 335 -18.28 30.08 -4.03
C THR A 335 -17.92 31.29 -4.89
N PRO A 336 -17.00 31.17 -5.86
CA PRO A 336 -16.63 32.28 -6.72
C PRO A 336 -17.81 32.74 -7.60
N SER A 337 -17.92 34.05 -7.78
CA SER A 337 -19.13 34.67 -8.35
C SER A 337 -19.31 34.41 -9.86
N LYS A 338 -18.25 34.06 -10.59
CA LYS A 338 -18.25 33.80 -12.05
C LYS A 338 -16.93 33.21 -12.51
N THR A 339 -16.86 32.81 -13.78
CA THR A 339 -15.62 32.56 -14.52
C THR A 339 -15.06 33.87 -15.08
N TYR A 340 -13.74 33.97 -15.24
CA TYR A 340 -13.05 35.20 -15.64
C TYR A 340 -12.34 35.02 -16.99
N ALA A 341 -12.70 35.82 -17.98
CA ALA A 341 -11.96 35.93 -19.24
C ALA A 341 -10.80 36.94 -19.08
N ILE A 342 -9.59 36.55 -19.45
CA ILE A 342 -8.36 37.33 -19.26
C ILE A 342 -7.64 37.46 -20.61
N THR A 343 -7.18 38.66 -20.97
CA THR A 343 -6.31 38.86 -22.13
C THR A 343 -4.93 39.27 -21.64
N VAL A 344 -3.88 38.60 -22.13
CA VAL A 344 -2.48 38.85 -21.76
C VAL A 344 -1.71 39.33 -22.97
N THR A 345 -1.05 40.49 -22.85
CA THR A 345 -0.17 41.07 -23.89
C THR A 345 1.29 41.00 -23.45
N ASN A 346 2.18 41.04 -24.43
CA ASN A 346 3.62 40.95 -24.20
C ASN A 346 4.10 41.95 -23.15
N PHE A 347 4.88 41.44 -22.18
CA PHE A 347 5.55 42.21 -21.13
C PHE A 347 4.62 43.05 -20.23
N ASN A 348 3.32 42.74 -20.20
CA ASN A 348 2.33 43.42 -19.36
C ASN A 348 1.71 42.48 -18.33
N THR A 349 1.22 43.06 -17.22
CA THR A 349 0.49 42.33 -16.17
C THR A 349 -0.99 42.67 -16.22
N THR A 350 -1.85 41.67 -16.45
CA THR A 350 -3.31 41.82 -16.41
C THR A 350 -3.84 41.52 -15.01
N ALA A 351 -4.54 42.46 -14.38
CA ALA A 351 -5.13 42.25 -13.05
C ALA A 351 -6.57 41.69 -13.16
N VAL A 352 -6.93 40.79 -12.24
CA VAL A 352 -8.29 40.23 -12.10
C VAL A 352 -8.70 40.16 -10.64
N ASP A 353 -9.89 40.67 -10.33
CA ASP A 353 -10.45 40.66 -8.98
C ASP A 353 -11.49 39.53 -8.85
N VAL A 354 -11.32 38.69 -7.84
CA VAL A 354 -12.17 37.53 -7.54
C VAL A 354 -12.88 37.74 -6.22
N THR A 355 -14.20 37.55 -6.22
CA THR A 355 -15.05 37.64 -5.03
C THR A 355 -15.87 36.38 -4.84
N PHE A 356 -16.12 36.03 -3.58
CA PHE A 356 -16.83 34.82 -3.19
C PHE A 356 -18.17 35.12 -2.52
N ALA A 357 -19.22 34.41 -2.94
CA ALA A 357 -20.48 34.36 -2.23
C ALA A 357 -20.34 33.45 -0.99
N LYS A 358 -20.61 34.00 0.18
CA LYS A 358 -20.59 33.30 1.49
C LYS A 358 -21.95 32.69 1.79
N LYS A 359 -22.00 31.40 2.09
CA LYS A 359 -23.23 30.69 2.48
C LYS A 359 -22.97 29.78 3.67
N GLN A 360 -23.80 29.85 4.71
CA GLN A 360 -23.69 28.96 5.87
C GLN A 360 -23.93 27.50 5.45
N VAL A 361 -23.08 26.59 5.91
CA VAL A 361 -23.27 25.15 5.75
C VAL A 361 -24.38 24.73 6.71
N PRO A 362 -25.46 24.10 6.24
CA PRO A 362 -26.48 23.55 7.13
C PRO A 362 -25.85 22.61 8.16
N THR A 363 -26.31 22.66 9.41
CA THR A 363 -25.84 21.80 10.50
C THR A 363 -26.88 20.74 10.84
N GLU A 364 -26.40 19.62 11.38
CA GLU A 364 -27.20 18.59 12.03
C GLU A 364 -26.87 18.59 13.53
N THR A 365 -27.90 18.61 14.37
CA THR A 365 -27.72 18.56 15.83
C THR A 365 -27.59 17.11 16.29
N ILE A 366 -26.49 16.79 16.96
CA ILE A 366 -26.24 15.48 17.56
C ILE A 366 -26.57 15.58 19.04
N SER A 367 -27.56 14.81 19.48
CA SER A 367 -28.03 14.75 20.87
C SER A 367 -27.54 13.44 21.50
N ILE A 368 -26.65 13.55 22.48
CA ILE A 368 -25.99 12.44 23.16
C ILE A 368 -26.64 12.26 24.53
N ALA A 369 -27.42 11.20 24.70
CA ALA A 369 -27.99 10.78 25.97
C ALA A 369 -26.99 9.91 26.73
N VAL A 370 -26.56 10.37 27.92
CA VAL A 370 -25.56 9.68 28.74
C VAL A 370 -26.22 9.05 29.97
N GLU A 371 -25.97 7.76 30.17
CA GLU A 371 -26.47 6.98 31.31
C GLU A 371 -25.33 6.22 31.98
N GLY A 372 -25.29 6.22 33.32
CA GLY A 372 -24.39 5.39 34.13
C GLY A 372 -22.95 5.88 34.30
N LEU A 373 -22.64 7.14 33.96
CA LEU A 373 -21.35 7.76 34.28
C LEU A 373 -21.17 7.85 35.81
N PRO A 374 -20.09 7.30 36.38
CA PRO A 374 -19.82 7.38 37.81
C PRO A 374 -19.60 8.81 38.29
N LYS A 375 -19.88 9.05 39.57
CA LYS A 375 -19.56 10.32 40.22
C LYS A 375 -18.04 10.57 40.14
N ASP A 376 -17.65 11.78 39.78
CA ASP A 376 -16.26 12.24 39.66
C ASP A 376 -15.43 11.59 38.52
N LYS A 377 -16.08 10.89 37.58
CA LYS A 377 -15.43 10.43 36.33
C LYS A 377 -15.86 11.30 35.14
N ALA A 378 -15.00 11.35 34.14
CA ALA A 378 -15.28 11.97 32.84
C ALA A 378 -14.74 11.08 31.72
N THR A 379 -15.33 11.21 30.53
CA THR A 379 -14.82 10.60 29.29
C THR A 379 -15.00 11.56 28.12
N THR A 380 -14.39 11.27 26.99
CA THR A 380 -14.52 12.05 25.76
C THR A 380 -15.14 11.16 24.68
N LEU A 381 -16.19 11.67 24.04
CA LEU A 381 -16.77 11.09 22.84
C LEU A 381 -16.23 11.84 21.63
N THR A 382 -15.68 11.12 20.65
CA THR A 382 -15.11 11.67 19.42
C THR A 382 -15.95 11.25 18.24
N LEU A 383 -16.44 12.23 17.48
CA LEU A 383 -17.05 12.05 16.17
C LEU A 383 -15.97 12.25 15.11
N THR A 384 -15.90 11.38 14.11
CA THR A 384 -14.94 11.51 13.00
C THR A 384 -15.59 11.16 11.67
N ASN A 385 -15.50 12.05 10.68
CA ASN A 385 -16.00 11.77 9.33
C ASN A 385 -14.93 11.16 8.41
N GLU A 386 -15.36 10.74 7.22
CA GLU A 386 -14.49 10.16 6.19
C GLU A 386 -13.44 11.14 5.60
N ASN A 387 -13.65 12.44 5.76
CA ASN A 387 -12.70 13.48 5.33
C ASN A 387 -11.64 13.77 6.40
N GLY A 388 -11.73 13.14 7.58
CA GLY A 388 -10.82 13.33 8.71
C GLY A 388 -11.21 14.48 9.63
N ASP A 389 -12.37 15.11 9.45
CA ASP A 389 -12.87 16.11 10.38
C ASP A 389 -13.26 15.44 11.70
N THR A 390 -12.89 16.05 12.81
CA THR A 390 -13.18 15.53 14.15
C THR A 390 -13.99 16.52 14.98
N LYS A 391 -14.82 15.97 15.88
CA LYS A 391 -15.52 16.74 16.90
C LYS A 391 -15.49 15.98 18.22
N GLU A 392 -14.87 16.58 19.22
CA GLU A 392 -14.78 16.01 20.57
C GLU A 392 -15.84 16.60 21.49
N VAL A 393 -16.41 15.74 22.33
CA VAL A 393 -17.44 16.08 23.31
C VAL A 393 -17.03 15.55 24.67
N ASP A 394 -16.80 16.47 25.61
CA ASP A 394 -16.52 16.13 27.01
C ASP A 394 -17.79 15.64 27.72
N ILE A 395 -17.76 14.40 28.21
CA ILE A 395 -18.83 13.77 28.96
C ILE A 395 -18.48 13.81 30.46
N LYS A 396 -19.11 14.73 31.20
CA LYS A 396 -18.82 15.01 32.63
C LYS A 396 -19.98 14.70 33.58
N SER A 397 -21.14 14.31 33.05
CA SER A 397 -22.33 14.00 33.85
C SER A 397 -23.32 13.13 33.07
N ASN A 398 -24.29 12.54 33.76
CA ASN A 398 -25.43 11.80 33.18
C ASN A 398 -26.51 12.73 32.58
N SER A 399 -26.09 13.73 31.82
CA SER A 399 -26.98 14.69 31.16
C SER A 399 -26.93 14.56 29.64
N SER A 400 -28.00 14.97 28.97
CA SER A 400 -28.01 15.04 27.52
C SER A 400 -27.12 16.19 27.05
N ILE A 401 -26.16 15.89 26.18
CA ILE A 401 -25.25 16.87 25.60
C ILE A 401 -25.60 17.04 24.12
N THR A 402 -25.48 18.25 23.59
CA THR A 402 -25.69 18.50 22.16
C THR A 402 -24.42 19.03 21.52
N VAL A 403 -24.16 18.59 20.29
CA VAL A 403 -23.06 19.07 19.46
C VAL A 403 -23.54 19.19 18.01
N GLU A 404 -23.04 20.16 17.26
CA GLU A 404 -23.37 20.30 15.85
C GLU A 404 -22.25 19.77 14.95
N VAL A 405 -22.65 19.09 13.87
CA VAL A 405 -21.79 18.68 12.76
C VAL A 405 -22.37 19.23 11.43
N PRO A 406 -21.55 19.39 10.37
CA PRO A 406 -22.06 19.71 9.04
C PRO A 406 -23.07 18.68 8.54
N LYS A 407 -24.23 19.14 8.04
CA LYS A 407 -25.25 18.33 7.37
C LYS A 407 -24.92 18.21 5.88
N ASP A 408 -23.84 17.50 5.60
CA ASP A 408 -23.22 17.37 4.28
C ASP A 408 -23.41 15.97 3.66
N GLY A 409 -24.05 15.05 4.37
CA GLY A 409 -24.26 13.66 3.95
C GLY A 409 -23.06 12.75 4.19
N ASN A 410 -21.98 13.23 4.83
CA ASN A 410 -20.85 12.39 5.20
C ASN A 410 -21.21 11.42 6.33
N THR A 411 -20.55 10.27 6.38
CA THR A 411 -20.69 9.32 7.49
C THR A 411 -19.74 9.67 8.63
N TRP A 412 -20.28 9.84 9.83
CA TRP A 412 -19.55 10.10 11.07
C TRP A 412 -19.50 8.83 11.92
N ASN A 413 -18.28 8.40 12.27
CA ASN A 413 -18.03 7.33 13.23
C ASN A 413 -17.94 7.90 14.64
N ILE A 414 -18.37 7.11 15.64
CA ILE A 414 -18.43 7.50 17.04
C ILE A 414 -17.47 6.61 17.83
N ALA A 415 -16.53 7.23 18.53
CA ALA A 415 -15.65 6.58 19.48
C ALA A 415 -15.83 7.20 20.87
N VAL A 416 -15.65 6.42 21.92
CA VAL A 416 -15.69 6.92 23.31
C VAL A 416 -14.46 6.44 24.04
N ALA A 417 -13.77 7.35 24.74
CA ALA A 417 -12.60 6.99 25.52
C ALA A 417 -12.99 6.03 26.66
N ALA A 418 -12.25 4.94 26.80
CA ALA A 418 -12.52 3.94 27.84
C ALA A 418 -12.37 4.54 29.24
N ILE A 419 -13.19 4.04 30.18
CA ILE A 419 -13.06 4.34 31.61
C ILE A 419 -12.68 3.02 32.29
N ALA A 420 -11.55 3.00 32.98
CA ALA A 420 -11.09 1.79 33.69
C ALA A 420 -12.17 1.28 34.66
N GLY A 421 -12.49 0.00 34.57
CA GLY A 421 -13.53 -0.64 35.38
C GLY A 421 -14.97 -0.47 34.87
N PHE A 422 -15.18 0.12 33.69
CA PHE A 422 -16.51 0.30 33.10
C PHE A 422 -16.56 -0.20 31.66
N LYS A 423 -17.69 -0.77 31.28
CA LYS A 423 -18.08 -1.10 29.90
C LYS A 423 -18.85 0.07 29.32
N LEU A 424 -18.46 0.53 28.13
CA LEU A 424 -19.11 1.62 27.43
C LEU A 424 -19.79 1.08 26.17
N ALA A 425 -21.10 1.27 26.08
CA ALA A 425 -21.90 0.91 24.91
C ALA A 425 -22.44 2.19 24.25
N VAL A 426 -22.11 2.41 22.98
CA VAL A 426 -22.61 3.53 22.20
C VAL A 426 -23.53 3.03 21.08
N THR A 427 -24.67 3.71 20.89
CA THR A 427 -25.64 3.35 19.85
C THR A 427 -26.28 4.59 19.23
N PRO A 428 -26.24 4.76 17.90
CA PRO A 428 -25.48 3.95 16.94
C PRO A 428 -23.96 4.17 17.11
N THR A 429 -23.13 3.34 16.46
CA THR A 429 -21.66 3.52 16.41
C THR A 429 -21.21 4.43 15.26
N SER A 430 -22.11 4.73 14.33
CA SER A 430 -21.92 5.69 13.24
C SER A 430 -23.27 6.19 12.74
N PHE A 431 -23.29 7.34 12.07
CA PHE A 431 -24.49 7.88 11.42
C PHE A 431 -24.11 8.68 10.17
N THR A 432 -25.06 8.91 9.27
CA THR A 432 -24.89 9.79 8.11
C THR A 432 -25.47 11.14 8.45
N ALA A 433 -24.70 12.22 8.28
CA ALA A 433 -25.11 13.58 8.61
C ALA A 433 -26.07 14.17 7.55
N ASN A 434 -27.29 13.64 7.48
CA ASN A 434 -28.31 14.02 6.51
C ASN A 434 -29.67 14.39 7.13
N GLN A 435 -29.77 14.48 8.46
CA GLN A 435 -31.00 14.80 9.20
C GLN A 435 -30.89 16.18 9.88
N ASP A 436 -31.97 16.63 10.51
CA ASP A 436 -31.90 17.84 11.36
C ASP A 436 -31.38 17.48 12.76
N THR A 437 -31.62 16.26 13.22
CA THR A 437 -31.17 15.79 14.53
C THR A 437 -30.87 14.29 14.53
N GLN A 438 -29.70 13.91 15.05
CA GLN A 438 -29.32 12.52 15.34
C GLN A 438 -29.30 12.29 16.84
N GLN A 439 -29.86 11.17 17.29
CA GLN A 439 -29.77 10.72 18.68
C GLN A 439 -28.66 9.67 18.84
N ILE A 440 -27.83 9.83 19.86
CA ILE A 440 -26.81 8.87 20.28
C ILE A 440 -27.10 8.52 21.74
N SER A 441 -27.10 7.24 22.07
CA SER A 441 -27.13 6.74 23.44
C SER A 441 -25.74 6.26 23.83
N LEU A 442 -25.21 6.78 24.92
CA LEU A 442 -24.00 6.29 25.59
C LEU A 442 -24.39 5.71 26.94
N LYS A 443 -24.30 4.39 27.06
CA LYS A 443 -24.54 3.67 28.30
C LYS A 443 -23.21 3.20 28.90
N ILE A 444 -22.97 3.58 30.14
CA ILE A 444 -21.77 3.24 30.91
C ILE A 444 -22.24 2.31 32.03
N THR A 445 -21.70 1.11 32.07
CA THR A 445 -22.00 0.14 33.12
C THR A 445 -20.71 -0.23 33.82
N GLU A 446 -20.72 -0.22 35.15
CA GLU A 446 -19.61 -0.79 35.92
C GLU A 446 -19.39 -2.22 35.45
N ASN A 447 -18.14 -2.59 35.23
CA ASN A 447 -17.77 -3.98 35.02
C ASN A 447 -18.10 -4.67 36.33
N SER A 448 -19.26 -5.32 36.40
CA SER A 448 -19.66 -6.05 37.60
C SER A 448 -18.54 -7.03 37.90
N SER A 449 -18.02 -6.99 39.12
CA SER A 449 -17.23 -8.11 39.61
C SER A 449 -18.05 -9.38 39.42
N SER A 450 -17.40 -10.46 39.00
CA SER A 450 -18.00 -11.78 39.09
C SER A 450 -18.50 -11.99 40.53
N LYS A 451 -19.30 -13.03 40.75
CA LYS A 451 -19.72 -13.44 42.11
C LYS A 451 -18.53 -13.63 43.08
N ASP A 452 -17.32 -13.72 42.53
CA ASP A 452 -16.06 -14.04 43.19
C ASP A 452 -15.10 -12.83 43.28
N GLY A 453 -15.47 -11.64 42.79
CA GLY A 453 -14.70 -10.39 42.95
C GLY A 453 -13.84 -9.98 41.74
N TRP A 454 -13.59 -10.89 40.80
CA TRP A 454 -12.77 -10.62 39.60
C TRP A 454 -13.47 -9.67 38.61
N PRO A 455 -12.78 -8.70 37.97
CA PRO A 455 -13.40 -7.77 37.02
C PRO A 455 -13.91 -8.48 35.74
N ASP A 456 -15.04 -8.02 35.20
CA ASP A 456 -15.59 -8.57 33.94
C ASP A 456 -14.61 -8.47 32.76
N ARG A 457 -13.84 -7.37 32.74
CA ARG A 457 -12.84 -7.00 31.74
C ARG A 457 -11.58 -6.47 32.40
N VAL A 458 -10.43 -6.89 31.89
CA VAL A 458 -9.12 -6.51 32.40
C VAL A 458 -8.17 -6.09 31.28
N VAL A 459 -7.30 -5.14 31.61
CA VAL A 459 -6.04 -4.91 30.92
C VAL A 459 -4.93 -5.30 31.89
N VAL A 460 -4.25 -6.39 31.56
CA VAL A 460 -3.23 -7.01 32.41
C VAL A 460 -1.84 -6.62 31.92
N GLY A 461 -0.99 -6.14 32.82
CA GLY A 461 0.41 -5.84 32.53
C GLY A 461 1.33 -6.67 33.40
N TYR A 462 2.19 -7.48 32.78
CA TYR A 462 3.30 -8.08 33.50
C TYR A 462 4.32 -7.00 33.88
N VAL A 463 4.75 -7.00 35.14
CA VAL A 463 5.67 -6.04 35.73
C VAL A 463 7.02 -6.71 35.92
N LYS A 464 8.08 -6.10 35.36
CA LYS A 464 9.46 -6.57 35.53
C LYS A 464 9.85 -6.56 37.01
N GLY A 465 10.08 -7.75 37.55
CA GLY A 465 10.64 -7.99 38.87
C GLY A 465 12.12 -8.37 38.85
N TYR A 466 12.59 -8.97 37.76
CA TYR A 466 13.96 -9.48 37.63
C TYR A 466 14.98 -8.40 37.22
N ASN A 467 16.24 -8.60 37.63
CA ASN A 467 17.38 -7.77 37.27
C ASN A 467 17.88 -8.12 35.86
N SER A 468 17.65 -7.21 34.91
CA SER A 468 18.17 -7.31 33.55
C SER A 468 18.44 -5.92 32.98
N THR A 469 19.50 -5.77 32.18
CA THR A 469 19.94 -4.50 31.59
C THR A 469 19.25 -4.16 30.26
N TRP A 470 18.04 -4.68 30.02
CA TRP A 470 17.31 -4.48 28.77
C TRP A 470 16.78 -3.05 28.67
N TYR A 471 17.22 -2.32 27.64
CA TYR A 471 16.86 -0.90 27.46
C TYR A 471 15.36 -0.68 27.21
N SER A 472 14.70 -1.64 26.57
CA SER A 472 13.27 -1.63 26.27
C SER A 472 12.40 -2.02 27.46
N GLN A 473 13.00 -2.36 28.60
CA GLN A 473 12.32 -2.76 29.83
C GLN A 473 12.99 -2.04 31.03
N PRO A 474 12.75 -0.72 31.16
CA PRO A 474 13.29 0.06 32.28
C PRO A 474 12.83 -0.50 33.62
N ASP A 475 13.58 -0.20 34.67
CA ASP A 475 13.25 -0.68 36.02
C ASP A 475 11.92 -0.15 36.51
N THR A 476 11.19 -1.00 37.23
CA THR A 476 9.86 -0.69 37.74
C THR A 476 9.95 0.40 38.83
N THR A 477 9.14 1.45 38.70
CA THR A 477 9.08 2.56 39.67
C THR A 477 7.66 2.79 40.17
N ASN A 478 7.51 3.44 41.34
CA ASN A 478 6.20 3.89 41.84
C ASN A 478 5.42 4.75 40.83
N GLN A 479 6.12 5.62 40.08
CA GLN A 479 5.50 6.46 39.07
C GLN A 479 4.96 5.64 37.91
N MET A 480 5.71 4.63 37.46
CA MET A 480 5.28 3.72 36.40
C MET A 480 3.99 2.98 36.79
N ILE A 481 3.96 2.39 38.00
CA ILE A 481 2.78 1.70 38.53
C ILE A 481 1.56 2.63 38.61
N SER A 482 1.75 3.83 39.17
CA SER A 482 0.69 4.84 39.27
C SER A 482 0.15 5.24 37.89
N THR A 483 1.04 5.45 36.91
CA THR A 483 0.70 5.87 35.55
C THR A 483 -0.02 4.76 34.78
N ALA A 484 0.42 3.51 34.93
CA ALA A 484 -0.25 2.36 34.30
C ALA A 484 -1.73 2.28 34.70
N LEU A 485 -2.02 2.42 35.98
CA LEU A 485 -3.39 2.41 36.51
C LEU A 485 -4.22 3.59 35.98
N ASP A 486 -3.63 4.78 35.87
CA ASP A 486 -4.31 5.95 35.31
C ASP A 486 -4.61 5.81 33.81
N ARG A 487 -3.77 5.07 33.08
CA ARG A 487 -3.89 4.89 31.62
C ARG A 487 -4.86 3.78 31.24
N GLY A 488 -5.15 2.86 32.16
CA GLY A 488 -6.19 1.86 31.99
C GLY A 488 -5.78 0.43 32.31
N TYR A 489 -4.57 0.16 32.83
CA TYR A 489 -4.29 -1.14 33.44
C TYR A 489 -5.10 -1.29 34.73
N ASN A 490 -5.58 -2.50 35.01
CA ASN A 490 -6.31 -2.78 36.26
C ASN A 490 -5.87 -4.09 36.93
N VAL A 491 -5.02 -4.89 36.28
CA VAL A 491 -4.33 -6.05 36.89
C VAL A 491 -2.85 -5.96 36.58
N LEU A 492 -2.01 -5.94 37.62
CA LEU A 492 -0.56 -5.89 37.50
C LEU A 492 0.04 -7.19 38.01
N VAL A 493 0.84 -7.87 37.20
CA VAL A 493 1.38 -9.21 37.51
C VAL A 493 2.89 -9.13 37.65
N TYR A 494 3.41 -9.25 38.86
CA TYR A 494 4.84 -9.13 39.10
C TYR A 494 5.59 -10.42 38.72
N ALA A 495 6.57 -10.29 37.83
CA ALA A 495 7.33 -11.40 37.27
C ALA A 495 8.79 -11.39 37.75
N PHE A 496 9.32 -12.40 38.41
CA PHE A 496 8.69 -13.63 38.91
C PHE A 496 9.25 -13.92 40.30
N ILE A 497 8.56 -14.73 41.09
CA ILE A 497 9.14 -15.34 42.30
C ILE A 497 9.41 -16.82 42.06
N GLY A 498 10.30 -17.39 42.86
CA GLY A 498 10.56 -18.83 42.86
C GLY A 498 10.15 -19.50 44.16
N GLN A 499 10.20 -20.84 44.13
CA GLN A 499 10.00 -21.66 45.32
C GLN A 499 10.92 -22.88 45.27
N ASP A 500 11.72 -23.07 46.31
CA ASP A 500 12.68 -24.17 46.40
C ASP A 500 11.98 -25.49 46.77
N THR A 501 12.69 -26.58 46.57
CA THR A 501 12.34 -27.96 46.92
C THR A 501 11.91 -28.16 48.36
N ASP A 502 12.41 -27.36 49.31
CA ASP A 502 12.01 -27.40 50.72
C ASP A 502 10.73 -26.59 51.02
N GLY A 503 10.17 -25.89 50.03
CA GLY A 503 8.99 -25.05 50.13
C GLY A 503 9.28 -23.57 50.38
N THR A 504 10.54 -23.16 50.53
CA THR A 504 10.92 -21.75 50.72
C THR A 504 10.59 -20.91 49.49
N VAL A 505 9.83 -19.83 49.67
CA VAL A 505 9.47 -18.87 48.61
C VAL A 505 10.45 -17.71 48.63
N PHE A 506 10.89 -17.23 47.47
CA PHE A 506 11.92 -16.20 47.37
C PHE A 506 11.70 -15.26 46.18
N PHE A 507 12.12 -14.00 46.37
CA PHE A 507 12.40 -13.07 45.26
C PHE A 507 13.75 -13.40 44.60
N ASP A 508 14.75 -13.73 45.43
CA ASP A 508 16.11 -14.01 45.00
C ASP A 508 16.43 -15.50 45.18
N SER A 509 16.72 -16.18 44.09
CA SER A 509 17.03 -17.61 44.11
C SER A 509 18.39 -17.90 44.77
N PRO A 510 18.45 -18.88 45.69
CA PRO A 510 19.72 -19.33 46.27
C PRO A 510 20.50 -20.29 45.34
N PHE A 511 20.01 -20.51 44.12
CA PHE A 511 20.55 -21.44 43.13
C PHE A 511 20.38 -20.88 41.72
N GLU A 512 21.14 -21.44 40.77
CA GLU A 512 21.00 -21.13 39.35
C GLU A 512 20.19 -22.23 38.62
N VAL A 513 19.47 -21.81 37.58
CA VAL A 513 18.82 -22.69 36.59
C VAL A 513 19.25 -22.21 35.22
N ASP A 514 19.77 -23.12 34.39
CA ASP A 514 20.25 -22.80 33.02
C ASP A 514 21.25 -21.62 32.96
N ASN A 515 22.15 -21.53 33.95
CA ASN A 515 23.11 -20.44 34.15
C ASN A 515 22.46 -19.06 34.39
N MET A 516 21.20 -19.04 34.82
CA MET A 516 20.48 -17.84 35.23
C MET A 516 20.16 -17.93 36.73
N GLN A 517 20.27 -16.79 37.40
CA GLN A 517 19.83 -16.61 38.79
C GLN A 517 18.64 -15.65 38.79
N LEU A 518 17.52 -16.08 39.35
CA LEU A 518 16.42 -15.16 39.63
C LEU A 518 16.88 -14.20 40.71
N LYS A 519 16.84 -12.91 40.42
CA LYS A 519 17.19 -11.85 41.36
C LYS A 519 16.33 -10.62 41.07
N TRP A 520 15.72 -10.06 42.10
CA TRP A 520 15.00 -8.80 42.00
C TRP A 520 15.92 -7.60 42.21
N GLU A 521 15.52 -6.45 41.69
CA GLU A 521 16.19 -5.19 42.02
C GLU A 521 15.92 -4.81 43.47
N ASP A 522 16.96 -4.48 44.23
CA ASP A 522 16.83 -4.06 45.65
C ASP A 522 15.88 -2.85 45.79
N SER A 523 15.93 -1.95 44.81
CA SER A 523 15.07 -0.76 44.75
C SER A 523 13.59 -1.12 44.57
N LEU A 524 13.29 -2.19 43.82
CA LEU A 524 11.93 -2.68 43.63
C LEU A 524 11.39 -3.30 44.92
N ILE A 525 12.18 -4.16 45.58
CA ILE A 525 11.79 -4.77 46.87
C ILE A 525 11.50 -3.67 47.89
N ALA A 526 12.35 -2.63 47.96
CA ALA A 526 12.15 -1.50 48.86
C ALA A 526 10.91 -0.67 48.55
N GLN A 527 10.51 -0.57 47.28
CA GLN A 527 9.33 0.18 46.83
C GLN A 527 8.02 -0.63 46.88
N LEU A 528 8.10 -1.96 46.97
CA LEU A 528 6.96 -2.86 46.84
C LEU A 528 5.78 -2.49 47.76
N PRO A 529 5.95 -2.17 49.06
CA PRO A 529 4.82 -1.77 49.91
C PRO A 529 4.06 -0.55 49.40
N THR A 530 4.77 0.46 48.88
CA THR A 530 4.16 1.68 48.31
C THR A 530 3.44 1.37 47.00
N GLN A 531 3.97 0.45 46.19
CA GLN A 531 3.32 0.04 44.94
C GLN A 531 2.02 -0.71 45.22
N MET A 532 2.01 -1.65 46.18
CA MET A 532 0.79 -2.36 46.59
C MET A 532 -0.28 -1.38 47.09
N GLU A 533 0.10 -0.43 47.96
CA GLU A 533 -0.81 0.61 48.43
C GLU A 533 -1.39 1.44 47.28
N THR A 534 -0.56 1.83 46.31
CA THR A 534 -0.99 2.60 45.13
C THR A 534 -1.99 1.80 44.28
N ILE A 535 -1.71 0.52 44.04
CA ILE A 535 -2.57 -0.38 43.26
C ILE A 535 -3.94 -0.48 43.93
N HIS A 536 -3.97 -0.81 45.23
CA HIS A 536 -5.23 -0.98 45.97
C HIS A 536 -6.01 0.33 46.12
N GLN A 537 -5.34 1.46 46.35
CA GLN A 537 -6.01 2.78 46.42
C GLN A 537 -6.68 3.17 45.10
N LYS A 538 -6.14 2.72 43.96
CA LYS A 538 -6.71 2.95 42.63
C LYS A 538 -7.66 1.83 42.19
N GLY A 539 -7.95 0.86 43.05
CA GLY A 539 -8.85 -0.26 42.75
C GLY A 539 -8.29 -1.28 41.76
N GLY A 540 -6.97 -1.32 41.59
CA GLY A 540 -6.30 -2.36 40.80
C GLY A 540 -6.07 -3.64 41.61
N ILE A 541 -5.68 -4.70 40.89
CA ILE A 541 -5.32 -6.01 41.44
C ILE A 541 -3.81 -6.22 41.25
N ALA A 542 -3.11 -6.62 42.31
CA ALA A 542 -1.71 -6.99 42.26
C ALA A 542 -1.56 -8.51 42.38
N LEU A 543 -1.05 -9.17 41.34
CA LEU A 543 -0.72 -10.59 41.35
C LEU A 543 0.79 -10.78 41.36
N ILE A 544 1.24 -11.92 41.88
CA ILE A 544 2.64 -12.35 41.79
C ILE A 544 2.71 -13.63 40.97
N ALA A 545 3.63 -13.69 40.00
CA ALA A 545 3.76 -14.83 39.10
C ALA A 545 4.88 -15.78 39.50
N ILE A 546 4.62 -17.08 39.38
CA ILE A 546 5.62 -18.15 39.41
C ILE A 546 5.90 -18.66 38.00
N GLY A 547 7.13 -19.13 37.77
CA GLY A 547 7.52 -19.75 36.50
C GLY A 547 8.45 -18.85 35.68
N GLY A 548 7.99 -18.46 34.48
CA GLY A 548 8.77 -17.76 33.46
C GLY A 548 9.56 -18.71 32.54
N GLY A 549 10.20 -18.13 31.51
CA GLY A 549 10.96 -18.88 30.51
C GLY A 549 12.12 -19.71 31.08
N VAL A 550 12.61 -19.36 32.28
CA VAL A 550 13.44 -20.22 33.12
C VAL A 550 12.70 -20.49 34.43
N ASN A 551 12.42 -21.76 34.70
CA ASN A 551 11.51 -22.13 35.78
C ASN A 551 12.22 -22.23 37.16
N PHE A 552 12.01 -21.21 38.01
CA PHE A 552 12.46 -21.19 39.41
C PHE A 552 11.43 -21.74 40.41
N PHE A 553 10.30 -22.27 39.93
CA PHE A 553 9.29 -22.94 40.74
C PHE A 553 9.58 -24.45 40.80
N ARG A 554 10.22 -24.87 41.89
CA ARG A 554 10.73 -26.24 42.09
C ARG A 554 10.33 -26.89 43.42
N PRO A 555 9.17 -26.61 44.04
CA PRO A 555 8.81 -27.25 45.31
C PRO A 555 8.63 -28.76 45.14
N ASP A 556 9.00 -29.52 46.18
CA ASP A 556 8.56 -30.91 46.28
C ASP A 556 7.10 -30.93 46.73
N MET A 557 6.20 -31.22 45.79
CA MET A 557 4.76 -31.35 46.04
C MET A 557 4.29 -32.81 46.20
N SER A 558 5.18 -33.73 46.58
CA SER A 558 4.76 -35.11 46.85
C SER A 558 3.96 -35.24 48.15
N GLY A 559 2.75 -35.79 48.05
CA GLY A 559 1.90 -36.06 49.22
C GLY A 559 1.60 -34.81 50.06
N GLU A 560 1.83 -34.88 51.36
CA GLU A 560 1.61 -33.76 52.29
C GLU A 560 2.51 -32.55 52.05
N LYS A 561 3.64 -32.73 51.34
CA LYS A 561 4.55 -31.62 51.05
C LYS A 561 3.91 -30.57 50.13
N ALA A 562 2.96 -30.96 49.27
CA ALA A 562 2.16 -30.03 48.49
C ALA A 562 1.44 -29.01 49.39
N VAL A 563 0.89 -29.47 50.51
CA VAL A 563 0.15 -28.63 51.46
C VAL A 563 1.11 -27.67 52.17
N SER A 564 2.25 -28.15 52.65
CA SER A 564 3.26 -27.30 53.31
C SER A 564 3.83 -26.25 52.38
N ALA A 565 4.17 -26.63 51.14
CA ALA A 565 4.65 -25.69 50.12
C ALA A 565 3.56 -24.68 49.72
N GLY A 566 2.31 -25.11 49.59
CA GLY A 566 1.19 -24.22 49.29
C GLY A 566 0.95 -23.20 50.40
N LYS A 567 0.97 -23.63 51.66
CA LYS A 567 0.89 -22.71 52.81
C LYS A 567 2.02 -21.68 52.81
N ALA A 568 3.25 -22.10 52.53
CA ALA A 568 4.38 -21.16 52.44
C ALA A 568 4.14 -20.09 51.36
N MET A 569 3.58 -20.47 50.21
CA MET A 569 3.19 -19.52 49.16
C MET A 569 2.03 -18.61 49.58
N GLY A 570 0.95 -19.15 50.15
CA GLY A 570 -0.20 -18.36 50.59
C GLY A 570 0.19 -17.31 51.64
N LYS A 571 1.08 -17.71 52.56
CA LYS A 571 1.70 -16.80 53.53
C LYS A 571 2.54 -15.72 52.85
N PHE A 572 3.40 -16.08 51.91
CA PHE A 572 4.24 -15.13 51.19
C PHE A 572 3.42 -14.07 50.44
N ILE A 573 2.38 -14.51 49.71
CA ILE A 573 1.46 -13.62 48.99
C ILE A 573 0.79 -12.64 49.96
N ALA A 574 0.30 -13.15 51.09
CA ALA A 574 -0.37 -12.34 52.11
C ALA A 574 0.56 -11.33 52.80
N GLU A 575 1.78 -11.73 53.18
CA GLU A 575 2.74 -10.86 53.86
C GLU A 575 3.26 -9.72 52.99
N HIS A 576 3.22 -9.88 51.66
CA HIS A 576 3.63 -8.86 50.70
C HIS A 576 2.46 -8.11 50.07
N ASN A 577 1.24 -8.25 50.61
CA ASN A 577 0.03 -7.56 50.15
C ASN A 577 -0.32 -7.80 48.67
N PHE A 578 0.01 -8.96 48.10
CA PHE A 578 -0.55 -9.36 46.81
C PHE A 578 -1.99 -9.87 46.97
N ASP A 579 -2.79 -9.75 45.93
CA ASP A 579 -4.17 -10.22 45.88
C ASP A 579 -4.29 -11.67 45.38
N GLY A 580 -3.23 -12.20 44.78
CA GLY A 580 -3.28 -13.55 44.23
C GLY A 580 -2.00 -14.05 43.55
N LEU A 581 -2.14 -15.24 42.98
CA LEU A 581 -1.08 -15.99 42.32
C LEU A 581 -1.38 -16.13 40.83
N ASP A 582 -0.37 -15.87 40.00
CA ASP A 582 -0.38 -16.19 38.58
C ASP A 582 0.54 -17.39 38.30
N ILE A 583 0.04 -18.39 37.57
CA ILE A 583 0.79 -19.59 37.19
C ILE A 583 1.29 -19.44 35.75
N ASP A 584 2.56 -19.04 35.60
CA ASP A 584 3.26 -18.91 34.32
C ASP A 584 4.37 -19.97 34.17
N VAL A 585 4.04 -21.22 34.51
CA VAL A 585 5.01 -22.33 34.55
C VAL A 585 5.04 -23.06 33.20
N GLU A 586 5.95 -22.66 32.30
CA GLU A 586 6.06 -23.24 30.94
C GLU A 586 6.66 -24.66 30.94
N HIS A 587 7.48 -25.01 31.93
CA HIS A 587 8.17 -26.30 32.05
C HIS A 587 8.11 -26.85 33.48
N PRO A 588 6.95 -27.37 33.94
CA PRO A 588 6.84 -27.91 35.29
C PRO A 588 7.83 -29.07 35.48
N VAL A 589 8.46 -29.18 36.65
CA VAL A 589 9.47 -30.20 36.97
C VAL A 589 9.03 -31.07 38.16
N GLY A 590 9.58 -32.28 38.26
CA GLY A 590 9.35 -33.16 39.41
C GLY A 590 7.87 -33.44 39.71
N SER A 591 7.49 -33.36 40.99
CA SER A 591 6.13 -33.59 41.47
C SER A 591 5.13 -32.50 41.07
N ALA A 592 5.59 -31.36 40.53
CA ALA A 592 4.76 -30.29 39.98
C ALA A 592 4.12 -30.61 38.63
N LYS A 593 4.57 -31.66 37.95
CA LYS A 593 3.95 -32.14 36.70
C LYS A 593 2.60 -32.84 36.93
N ILE A 594 2.31 -33.22 38.18
CA ILE A 594 1.13 -34.02 38.52
C ILE A 594 0.02 -33.07 38.97
N ASP A 595 -1.06 -33.03 38.20
CA ASP A 595 -2.20 -32.13 38.43
C ASP A 595 -2.78 -32.24 39.84
N ALA A 596 -2.95 -33.46 40.37
CA ALA A 596 -3.47 -33.68 41.71
C ALA A 596 -2.59 -33.08 42.82
N ASN A 597 -1.27 -33.08 42.64
CA ASN A 597 -0.36 -32.43 43.60
C ASN A 597 -0.48 -30.92 43.53
N PHE A 598 -0.62 -30.38 42.32
CA PHE A 598 -0.75 -28.95 42.10
C PHE A 598 -2.10 -28.43 42.63
N LEU A 599 -3.20 -29.17 42.46
CA LEU A 599 -4.49 -28.82 43.06
C LEU A 599 -4.38 -28.71 44.59
N ARG A 600 -3.77 -29.71 45.26
CA ARG A 600 -3.55 -29.68 46.71
C ARG A 600 -2.71 -28.48 47.14
N TYR A 601 -1.70 -28.13 46.34
CA TYR A 601 -0.89 -26.94 46.56
C TYR A 601 -1.73 -25.66 46.47
N ILE A 602 -2.50 -25.48 45.40
CA ILE A 602 -3.36 -24.30 45.19
C ILE A 602 -4.41 -24.16 46.31
N GLU A 603 -5.06 -25.26 46.69
CA GLU A 603 -6.03 -25.26 47.78
C GLU A 603 -5.41 -24.82 49.10
N ALA A 604 -4.20 -25.32 49.41
CA ALA A 604 -3.46 -24.94 50.60
C ALA A 604 -3.00 -23.47 50.56
N THR A 605 -2.54 -22.98 49.42
CA THR A 605 -2.19 -21.57 49.19
C THR A 605 -3.38 -20.66 49.47
N ARG A 606 -4.55 -20.96 48.87
CA ARG A 606 -5.79 -20.19 49.07
C ARG A 606 -6.25 -20.20 50.52
N ALA A 607 -6.23 -21.37 51.15
CA ALA A 607 -6.67 -21.52 52.53
C ALA A 607 -5.78 -20.71 53.49
N GLU A 608 -4.46 -20.75 53.30
CA GLU A 608 -3.52 -19.98 54.13
C GLU A 608 -3.65 -18.47 53.88
N TYR A 609 -3.75 -18.05 52.61
CA TYR A 609 -3.97 -16.65 52.25
C TYR A 609 -5.23 -16.12 52.93
N LYS A 610 -6.37 -16.82 52.79
CA LYS A 610 -7.65 -16.45 53.40
C LYS A 610 -7.58 -16.42 54.92
N ASN A 611 -6.84 -17.35 55.52
CA ASN A 611 -6.64 -17.39 56.97
C ASN A 611 -5.90 -16.14 57.48
N ILE A 612 -4.95 -15.60 56.71
CA ILE A 612 -4.15 -14.42 57.08
C ILE A 612 -4.89 -13.11 56.76
N THR A 613 -5.49 -13.01 55.57
CA THR A 613 -6.04 -11.74 55.05
C THR A 613 -7.54 -11.59 55.26
N GLY A 614 -8.26 -12.69 55.49
CA GLY A 614 -9.72 -12.74 55.48
C GLY A 614 -10.35 -12.62 54.08
N LYS A 615 -9.53 -12.57 53.01
CA LYS A 615 -9.97 -12.40 51.62
C LYS A 615 -9.79 -13.70 50.83
N ASP A 616 -10.63 -13.90 49.82
CA ASP A 616 -10.38 -14.93 48.82
C ASP A 616 -9.22 -14.50 47.92
N MET A 617 -8.38 -15.47 47.54
CA MET A 617 -7.18 -15.24 46.72
C MET A 617 -7.52 -15.40 45.24
N TYR A 618 -7.15 -14.42 44.41
CA TYR A 618 -7.25 -14.57 42.97
C TYR A 618 -6.25 -15.59 42.44
N LEU A 619 -6.66 -16.35 41.43
CA LEU A 619 -5.83 -17.33 40.76
C LEU A 619 -5.93 -17.16 39.25
N THR A 620 -4.79 -16.91 38.62
CA THR A 620 -4.67 -16.81 37.17
C THR A 620 -3.57 -17.71 36.66
N ALA A 621 -3.50 -17.85 35.33
CA ALA A 621 -2.48 -18.62 34.67
C ALA A 621 -2.22 -18.06 33.27
N ALA A 622 -0.98 -18.14 32.80
CA ALA A 622 -0.57 -17.67 31.47
C ALA A 622 -0.06 -18.81 30.57
N PRO A 623 -0.90 -19.79 30.20
CA PRO A 623 -0.48 -20.90 29.37
C PRO A 623 -0.20 -20.46 27.93
N GLN A 624 0.73 -21.15 27.27
CA GLN A 624 0.81 -21.17 25.81
C GLN A 624 -0.30 -22.06 25.22
N ILE A 625 -0.57 -21.94 23.92
CA ILE A 625 -1.66 -22.67 23.26
C ILE A 625 -1.18 -23.50 22.08
N GLN A 626 -1.76 -24.68 21.88
CA GLN A 626 -1.42 -25.56 20.75
C GLN A 626 -2.62 -26.38 20.27
N GLY A 627 -2.43 -27.10 19.16
CA GLY A 627 -3.41 -28.05 18.63
C GLY A 627 -4.20 -27.50 17.44
N TRP A 628 -5.41 -28.05 17.23
CA TRP A 628 -6.40 -27.77 16.17
C TRP A 628 -5.85 -27.35 14.78
N TYR A 629 -6.06 -28.20 13.77
CA TYR A 629 -5.41 -28.09 12.46
C TYR A 629 -6.40 -28.05 11.30
N GLY A 630 -5.97 -27.55 10.15
CA GLY A 630 -6.77 -27.51 8.90
C GLY A 630 -7.73 -26.33 8.83
N SER A 631 -8.59 -26.30 7.81
CA SER A 631 -9.58 -25.22 7.61
C SER A 631 -10.89 -25.73 6.98
N GLY A 632 -11.99 -25.01 7.23
CA GLY A 632 -13.31 -25.35 6.70
C GLY A 632 -13.76 -26.76 7.08
N GLN A 633 -14.27 -27.52 6.12
CA GLN A 633 -14.69 -28.92 6.34
C GLN A 633 -13.55 -29.88 6.70
N TRP A 634 -12.28 -29.46 6.54
CA TRP A 634 -11.10 -30.25 6.85
C TRP A 634 -10.45 -29.87 8.18
N ALA A 635 -11.03 -28.91 8.90
CA ALA A 635 -10.60 -28.58 10.25
C ALA A 635 -10.80 -29.79 11.18
N SER A 636 -9.85 -30.03 12.09
CA SER A 636 -9.92 -31.13 13.06
C SER A 636 -8.99 -30.92 14.25
N GLY A 637 -9.32 -31.56 15.38
CA GLY A 637 -8.48 -31.61 16.57
C GLY A 637 -9.02 -30.78 17.73
N SER A 638 -8.20 -30.61 18.77
CA SER A 638 -8.54 -29.82 19.96
C SER A 638 -7.49 -28.75 20.16
N ALA A 639 -7.90 -27.48 20.26
CA ALA A 639 -7.05 -26.47 20.87
C ALA A 639 -6.93 -26.77 22.37
N LYS A 640 -5.76 -26.58 22.95
CA LYS A 640 -5.48 -26.85 24.37
C LYS A 640 -4.24 -26.09 24.82
N PHE A 641 -4.05 -25.98 26.13
CA PHE A 641 -2.84 -25.42 26.69
C PHE A 641 -1.62 -26.31 26.43
N ALA A 642 -0.46 -25.68 26.23
CA ALA A 642 0.75 -26.36 25.81
C ALA A 642 1.34 -27.20 26.95
N GLU A 643 1.23 -26.69 28.16
CA GLU A 643 1.85 -27.24 29.34
C GLU A 643 1.04 -28.42 29.91
N PRO A 644 1.70 -29.54 30.27
CA PRO A 644 1.03 -30.81 30.49
C PRO A 644 0.17 -30.87 31.76
N MET A 645 0.37 -29.97 32.72
CA MET A 645 -0.42 -29.92 33.96
C MET A 645 -1.84 -29.40 33.74
N TYR A 646 -2.09 -28.67 32.65
CA TYR A 646 -3.42 -28.15 32.32
C TYR A 646 -4.31 -29.23 31.68
N THR A 647 -4.61 -30.28 32.44
CA THR A 647 -5.65 -31.26 32.08
C THR A 647 -7.03 -30.62 32.20
N GLN A 648 -8.06 -31.15 31.51
CA GLN A 648 -9.44 -30.66 31.72
C GLN A 648 -9.86 -30.80 33.18
N ASN A 649 -9.42 -31.88 33.85
CA ASN A 649 -9.66 -32.08 35.27
C ASN A 649 -9.01 -30.98 36.11
N PHE A 650 -7.75 -30.64 35.85
CA PHE A 650 -7.06 -29.57 36.55
C PHE A 650 -7.79 -28.23 36.40
N VAL A 651 -8.09 -27.85 35.16
CA VAL A 651 -8.73 -26.56 34.85
C VAL A 651 -10.12 -26.45 35.48
N ASN A 652 -10.91 -27.54 35.50
CA ASN A 652 -12.23 -27.54 36.12
C ASN A 652 -12.20 -27.43 37.66
N ASN A 653 -11.18 -28.00 38.31
CA ASN A 653 -11.13 -28.09 39.78
C ASN A 653 -10.24 -27.03 40.42
N ALA A 654 -9.33 -26.42 39.65
CA ALA A 654 -8.49 -25.33 40.15
C ALA A 654 -9.26 -24.01 40.31
N HIS A 655 -10.45 -23.87 39.71
CA HIS A 655 -11.30 -22.68 39.82
C HIS A 655 -10.55 -21.37 39.54
N PHE A 656 -10.00 -21.24 38.32
CA PHE A 656 -9.28 -20.02 37.91
C PHE A 656 -10.25 -18.84 37.70
N ASP A 657 -9.81 -17.65 38.08
CA ASP A 657 -10.52 -16.40 37.78
C ASP A 657 -10.33 -16.03 36.29
N ALA A 658 -9.11 -16.16 35.79
CA ALA A 658 -8.77 -15.87 34.40
C ALA A 658 -7.58 -16.70 33.87
N PHE A 659 -7.59 -16.98 32.57
CA PHE A 659 -6.42 -17.40 31.82
C PHE A 659 -5.91 -16.25 30.93
N PHE A 660 -4.63 -15.89 31.08
CA PHE A 660 -3.89 -14.93 30.27
C PHE A 660 -3.19 -15.65 29.11
N ILE A 661 -3.96 -16.11 28.14
CA ILE A 661 -3.47 -17.02 27.10
C ILE A 661 -2.36 -16.35 26.28
N GLN A 662 -1.16 -16.90 26.31
CA GLN A 662 -0.04 -16.37 25.55
C GLN A 662 -0.21 -16.71 24.06
N THR A 663 -0.67 -15.75 23.26
CA THR A 663 -0.88 -15.96 21.81
C THR A 663 0.36 -15.67 20.96
N TYR A 664 1.52 -15.54 21.62
CA TYR A 664 2.81 -15.20 21.03
C TYR A 664 3.88 -16.25 21.35
N ASN A 665 5.04 -16.17 20.70
CA ASN A 665 6.14 -17.14 20.84
C ASN A 665 5.73 -18.59 20.56
N GLN A 666 4.69 -18.80 19.76
CA GLN A 666 4.10 -20.10 19.49
C GLN A 666 4.89 -20.94 18.46
N TYR A 667 6.24 -20.96 18.52
CA TYR A 667 7.22 -21.49 17.53
C TYR A 667 6.82 -22.77 16.75
N GLY A 668 5.85 -22.66 15.83
CA GLY A 668 5.28 -23.76 15.05
C GLY A 668 4.14 -24.55 15.70
N GLY A 669 3.68 -24.20 16.91
CA GLY A 669 2.75 -25.01 17.72
C GLY A 669 1.25 -24.72 17.55
N ALA A 670 0.86 -23.45 17.42
CA ALA A 670 -0.52 -23.05 17.14
C ALA A 670 -0.68 -22.52 15.72
N ASN A 671 -1.51 -23.21 14.94
CA ASN A 671 -1.89 -22.81 13.59
C ASN A 671 -3.38 -23.04 13.40
N PHE A 672 -4.17 -22.01 13.66
CA PHE A 672 -5.62 -22.12 13.64
C PHE A 672 -6.15 -21.60 12.31
N SER A 673 -6.58 -22.51 11.43
CA SER A 673 -7.07 -22.17 10.09
C SER A 673 -6.05 -21.44 9.21
N GLY A 674 -4.76 -21.79 9.35
CA GLY A 674 -3.69 -21.13 8.61
C GLY A 674 -3.16 -19.86 9.30
N LEU A 675 -3.80 -19.41 10.38
CA LEU A 675 -3.40 -18.23 11.14
C LEU A 675 -2.43 -18.61 12.26
N LYS A 676 -1.41 -17.77 12.47
CA LYS A 676 -0.45 -17.84 13.57
C LYS A 676 -0.61 -16.64 14.48
N GLY A 677 0.11 -16.64 15.61
CA GLY A 677 0.09 -15.56 16.62
C GLY A 677 0.29 -14.15 16.09
N GLN A 678 0.93 -13.97 14.93
CA GLN A 678 1.18 -12.67 14.29
C GLN A 678 0.09 -12.25 13.29
N ASP A 679 -0.91 -13.08 13.03
CA ASP A 679 -1.92 -12.84 11.99
C ASP A 679 -3.24 -12.34 12.61
N VAL A 680 -3.82 -11.29 12.01
CA VAL A 680 -5.15 -10.79 12.40
C VAL A 680 -6.20 -11.89 12.18
N GLY A 681 -6.95 -12.17 13.24
CA GLY A 681 -7.96 -13.23 13.36
C GLY A 681 -7.51 -14.36 14.28
N PHE A 682 -6.22 -14.45 14.63
CA PHE A 682 -5.71 -15.50 15.51
C PHE A 682 -6.21 -15.37 16.95
N LEU A 683 -6.38 -14.15 17.46
CA LEU A 683 -6.92 -13.91 18.80
C LEU A 683 -8.37 -14.38 18.86
N THR A 684 -9.17 -14.01 17.86
CA THR A 684 -10.54 -14.47 17.68
C THR A 684 -10.62 -15.99 17.61
N LYS A 685 -9.78 -16.64 16.79
CA LYS A 685 -9.78 -18.11 16.69
C LYS A 685 -9.39 -18.80 17.99
N THR A 686 -8.46 -18.23 18.73
CA THR A 686 -8.07 -18.72 20.06
C THR A 686 -9.26 -18.72 21.01
N PHE A 687 -10.00 -17.61 21.07
CA PHE A 687 -11.22 -17.51 21.88
C PHE A 687 -12.30 -18.50 21.41
N GLU A 688 -12.57 -18.55 20.10
CA GLU A 688 -13.61 -19.40 19.52
C GLU A 688 -13.41 -20.90 19.78
N LEU A 689 -12.16 -21.35 19.84
CA LEU A 689 -11.84 -22.76 20.04
C LEU A 689 -11.91 -23.20 21.50
N LEU A 690 -11.62 -22.29 22.43
CA LEU A 690 -11.55 -22.59 23.87
C LEU A 690 -12.82 -22.26 24.62
N SER A 691 -13.63 -21.32 24.14
CA SER A 691 -14.84 -20.86 24.82
C SER A 691 -16.04 -21.79 24.55
N PRO A 692 -16.72 -22.28 25.61
CA PRO A 692 -18.01 -22.98 25.46
C PRO A 692 -19.08 -22.17 24.72
N GLN A 693 -18.99 -20.84 24.68
CA GLN A 693 -19.98 -19.94 24.06
C GLN A 693 -19.91 -19.91 22.53
N THR A 694 -18.83 -20.45 21.96
CA THR A 694 -18.51 -20.32 20.53
C THR A 694 -18.02 -21.62 19.89
N ARG A 695 -17.42 -22.53 20.66
CA ARG A 695 -16.79 -23.75 20.13
C ARG A 695 -17.74 -24.69 19.42
N ASP A 696 -19.04 -24.66 19.74
CA ASP A 696 -20.09 -25.44 19.07
C ASP A 696 -20.28 -25.03 17.60
N LYS A 697 -19.91 -23.79 17.25
CA LYS A 697 -19.94 -23.26 15.88
C LYS A 697 -18.65 -23.57 15.11
N MET A 698 -17.62 -24.09 15.77
CA MET A 698 -16.32 -24.34 15.16
C MET A 698 -16.29 -25.72 14.49
N PRO A 699 -15.92 -25.80 13.20
CA PRO A 699 -15.87 -27.08 12.50
C PRO A 699 -14.76 -27.97 13.05
N GLY A 700 -15.04 -29.27 13.15
CA GLY A 700 -14.02 -30.28 13.46
C GLY A 700 -13.56 -30.34 14.91
N VAL A 701 -14.25 -29.65 15.83
CA VAL A 701 -14.00 -29.74 17.28
C VAL A 701 -14.69 -31.00 17.84
N PRO A 702 -13.95 -31.99 18.37
CA PRO A 702 -14.53 -33.16 19.04
C PRO A 702 -15.37 -32.81 20.27
N ALA A 703 -16.33 -33.65 20.62
CA ALA A 703 -17.20 -33.43 21.79
C ALA A 703 -16.42 -33.43 23.13
N ASP A 704 -15.31 -34.15 23.20
CA ASP A 704 -14.41 -34.28 24.34
C ASP A 704 -13.19 -33.33 24.28
N ALA A 705 -13.16 -32.41 23.31
CA ALA A 705 -12.06 -31.46 23.19
C ALA A 705 -12.00 -30.54 24.40
N PHE A 706 -10.77 -30.12 24.73
CA PHE A 706 -10.45 -29.23 25.82
C PHE A 706 -11.18 -27.88 25.69
N TYR A 707 -11.57 -27.29 26.82
CA TYR A 707 -12.18 -25.96 26.90
C TYR A 707 -11.85 -25.27 28.23
N VAL A 708 -11.98 -23.95 28.23
CA VAL A 708 -11.93 -23.14 29.46
C VAL A 708 -13.33 -23.05 30.06
N PRO A 709 -13.53 -23.39 31.34
CA PRO A 709 -14.83 -23.31 32.03
C PRO A 709 -15.50 -21.95 31.83
N GLU A 710 -16.81 -21.94 31.64
CA GLU A 710 -17.56 -20.73 31.24
C GLU A 710 -17.47 -19.61 32.29
N GLU A 711 -17.28 -19.97 33.55
CA GLU A 711 -17.06 -19.07 34.68
C GLU A 711 -15.66 -18.43 34.69
N THR A 712 -14.67 -19.04 34.04
CA THR A 712 -13.30 -18.54 33.97
C THR A 712 -13.12 -17.62 32.78
N LYS A 713 -12.54 -16.44 33.01
CA LYS A 713 -12.29 -15.46 31.96
C LYS A 713 -11.18 -15.90 31.00
N ILE A 714 -11.38 -15.63 29.72
CA ILE A 714 -10.35 -15.79 28.68
C ILE A 714 -9.80 -14.42 28.32
N VAL A 715 -8.59 -14.13 28.78
CA VAL A 715 -7.86 -12.89 28.50
C VAL A 715 -6.80 -13.21 27.44
N LEU A 716 -6.75 -12.40 26.38
CA LEU A 716 -5.86 -12.67 25.24
C LEU A 716 -4.52 -11.97 25.46
N GLY A 717 -3.47 -12.75 25.69
CA GLY A 717 -2.10 -12.27 25.91
C GLY A 717 -1.37 -11.99 24.61
N VAL A 718 -0.84 -10.78 24.46
CA VAL A 718 -0.13 -10.32 23.27
C VAL A 718 1.16 -9.57 23.65
N PRO A 719 2.18 -9.51 22.78
CA PRO A 719 3.34 -8.65 23.00
C PRO A 719 2.95 -7.19 22.76
N ASN A 720 3.72 -6.26 23.32
CA ASN A 720 3.51 -4.82 23.10
C ASN A 720 4.70 -4.09 22.50
N PHE A 721 5.83 -4.76 22.25
CA PHE A 721 7.03 -4.08 21.76
C PHE A 721 7.74 -4.84 20.64
N LYS A 722 8.14 -4.07 19.64
CA LYS A 722 9.07 -4.43 18.57
C LYS A 722 9.88 -3.17 18.23
N ASP A 723 11.19 -3.24 18.44
CA ASP A 723 12.11 -2.15 18.11
C ASP A 723 12.08 -1.85 16.61
N PRO A 724 12.14 -0.57 16.20
CA PRO A 724 12.14 -0.19 14.78
C PRO A 724 13.26 -0.82 13.95
N SER A 725 14.38 -1.22 14.56
CA SER A 725 15.49 -1.89 13.90
C SER A 725 15.21 -3.37 13.57
N VAL A 726 14.27 -4.00 14.27
CA VAL A 726 13.93 -5.42 14.08
C VAL A 726 13.18 -5.61 12.76
N SER A 727 13.76 -6.38 11.85
CA SER A 727 13.10 -6.72 10.58
C SER A 727 11.85 -7.59 10.81
N GLU A 728 10.95 -7.61 9.83
CA GLU A 728 9.78 -8.53 9.87
C GLU A 728 10.21 -10.01 9.95
N SER A 729 11.32 -10.38 9.34
CA SER A 729 11.84 -11.75 9.42
C SER A 729 12.27 -12.08 10.84
N GLU A 730 13.11 -11.23 11.45
CA GLU A 730 13.61 -11.42 12.82
C GLU A 730 12.47 -11.48 13.83
N TYR A 731 11.49 -10.59 13.67
CA TYR A 731 10.30 -10.58 14.51
C TYR A 731 9.51 -11.88 14.38
N ARG A 732 9.25 -12.35 13.15
CA ARG A 732 8.49 -13.58 12.89
C ARG A 732 9.20 -14.84 13.37
N THR A 733 10.54 -14.85 13.38
CA THR A 733 11.32 -15.98 13.93
C THR A 733 11.56 -15.85 15.44
N GLY A 734 11.24 -14.71 16.05
CA GLY A 734 11.47 -14.46 17.47
C GLY A 734 12.95 -14.26 17.84
N THR A 735 13.83 -14.00 16.87
CA THR A 735 15.28 -13.87 17.15
C THR A 735 15.60 -12.62 17.97
N CYS A 736 14.72 -11.60 17.93
CA CYS A 736 14.81 -10.37 18.72
C CYS A 736 14.52 -10.56 20.22
N LEU A 737 14.07 -11.74 20.66
CA LEU A 737 13.73 -11.97 22.07
C LEU A 737 14.97 -12.07 22.96
N ALA A 738 16.06 -12.63 22.44
CA ALA A 738 17.31 -12.81 23.18
C ALA A 738 17.96 -11.46 23.59
N THR A 739 17.66 -10.39 22.86
CA THR A 739 18.18 -9.03 23.08
C THR A 739 17.13 -8.09 23.68
N ALA A 740 15.91 -8.58 23.90
CA ALA A 740 14.74 -7.78 24.27
C ALA A 740 14.44 -6.61 23.29
N GLU A 741 14.91 -6.70 22.05
CA GLU A 741 14.51 -5.79 20.97
C GLU A 741 13.06 -6.03 20.54
N CYS A 742 12.45 -7.11 21.00
CA CYS A 742 11.00 -7.30 21.00
C CYS A 742 10.57 -7.98 22.28
N SER A 743 9.31 -7.78 22.69
CA SER A 743 8.77 -8.44 23.88
C SER A 743 8.16 -9.81 23.58
N GLY A 744 7.83 -10.08 22.32
CA GLY A 744 7.29 -11.37 21.88
C GLY A 744 7.19 -11.40 20.36
N SER A 745 7.06 -12.59 19.79
CA SER A 745 6.69 -12.81 18.38
C SER A 745 5.19 -13.10 18.29
N GLY A 746 4.38 -12.07 18.04
CA GLY A 746 2.93 -12.15 18.02
C GLY A 746 2.28 -10.89 17.44
N LEU A 747 0.96 -10.74 17.60
CA LEU A 747 0.24 -9.55 17.17
C LEU A 747 0.49 -8.41 18.17
N TYR A 748 1.40 -7.48 17.85
CA TYR A 748 1.80 -6.43 18.82
C TYR A 748 1.22 -5.04 18.56
N LYS A 749 0.77 -4.76 17.33
CA LYS A 749 0.30 -3.43 16.94
C LYS A 749 -1.12 -3.18 17.47
N PRO A 750 -1.38 -2.09 18.21
CA PRO A 750 -2.70 -1.80 18.75
C PRO A 750 -3.83 -1.79 17.69
N ALA A 751 -3.55 -1.27 16.49
CA ALA A 751 -4.52 -1.24 15.39
C ALA A 751 -4.91 -2.64 14.90
N ASP A 752 -3.94 -3.56 14.82
CA ASP A 752 -4.19 -4.93 14.37
C ASP A 752 -4.88 -5.76 15.46
N ILE A 753 -4.50 -5.59 16.73
CA ILE A 753 -5.18 -6.18 17.90
C ILE A 753 -6.65 -5.72 17.96
N THR A 754 -6.87 -4.41 17.84
CA THR A 754 -8.21 -3.81 17.76
C THR A 754 -9.03 -4.41 16.63
N LYS A 755 -8.43 -4.49 15.44
CA LYS A 755 -9.09 -5.06 14.26
C LYS A 755 -9.47 -6.53 14.46
N ASP A 756 -8.61 -7.34 15.08
CA ASP A 756 -8.90 -8.75 15.39
C ASP A 756 -10.11 -8.85 16.32
N ILE A 757 -10.04 -8.21 17.49
CA ILE A 757 -11.08 -8.27 18.53
C ILE A 757 -12.42 -7.72 18.04
N THR A 758 -12.42 -6.57 17.35
CA THR A 758 -13.65 -5.95 16.84
C THR A 758 -14.29 -6.79 15.73
N ASN A 759 -13.52 -7.29 14.77
CA ASN A 759 -14.07 -8.11 13.69
C ASN A 759 -14.55 -9.47 14.19
N GLY A 760 -13.89 -10.04 15.20
CA GLY A 760 -14.34 -11.25 15.89
C GLY A 760 -15.58 -11.03 16.77
N GLY A 761 -15.94 -9.77 17.04
CA GLY A 761 -17.07 -9.41 17.89
C GLY A 761 -16.91 -9.93 19.32
N LEU A 762 -15.66 -10.04 19.82
CA LEU A 762 -15.38 -10.71 21.10
C LEU A 762 -16.01 -10.00 22.30
N GLY A 763 -16.20 -8.68 22.21
CA GLY A 763 -16.91 -7.86 23.20
C GLY A 763 -18.36 -8.31 23.47
N ASN A 764 -18.96 -9.12 22.59
CA ASN A 764 -20.31 -9.65 22.78
C ASN A 764 -20.37 -10.87 23.72
N TYR A 765 -19.22 -11.49 24.02
CA TYR A 765 -19.15 -12.68 24.86
C TYR A 765 -18.76 -12.31 26.29
N SER A 766 -19.51 -12.85 27.26
CA SER A 766 -19.25 -12.61 28.69
C SER A 766 -17.99 -13.31 29.17
N GLN A 767 -17.56 -14.40 28.53
CA GLN A 767 -16.33 -15.10 28.92
C GLN A 767 -15.06 -14.38 28.45
N TYR A 768 -15.15 -13.50 27.44
CA TYR A 768 -14.00 -12.68 27.05
C TYR A 768 -13.60 -11.79 28.23
N GLY A 769 -12.31 -11.83 28.57
CA GLY A 769 -11.77 -11.18 29.77
C GLY A 769 -11.02 -9.89 29.48
N GLY A 770 -10.77 -9.54 28.21
CA GLY A 770 -9.90 -8.43 27.84
C GLY A 770 -8.53 -8.88 27.35
N VAL A 771 -7.50 -8.09 27.61
CA VAL A 771 -6.17 -8.25 27.01
C VAL A 771 -5.07 -8.26 28.07
N MET A 772 -4.06 -9.10 27.88
CA MET A 772 -2.84 -9.13 28.68
C MET A 772 -1.63 -8.75 27.81
N THR A 773 -0.62 -8.10 28.40
CA THR A 773 0.65 -7.87 27.72
C THR A 773 1.89 -8.27 28.49
N TRP A 774 2.84 -8.82 27.73
CA TRP A 774 4.24 -8.91 28.09
C TRP A 774 5.02 -7.80 27.35
N ILE A 775 5.49 -6.72 28.00
CA ILE A 775 5.32 -6.35 29.43
C ILE A 775 5.05 -4.86 29.62
N LEU A 776 4.48 -4.49 30.79
CA LEU A 776 4.15 -3.13 31.18
C LEU A 776 5.33 -2.16 31.05
N ASN A 777 6.55 -2.58 31.44
CA ASN A 777 7.74 -1.74 31.36
C ASN A 777 8.08 -1.33 29.93
N SER A 778 7.84 -2.20 28.95
CA SER A 778 8.02 -1.85 27.54
C SER A 778 6.95 -0.88 27.03
N ASP A 779 5.75 -0.88 27.60
CA ASP A 779 4.74 0.12 27.28
C ASP A 779 5.12 1.50 27.86
N ASP A 780 5.63 1.56 29.10
CA ASP A 780 6.18 2.79 29.70
C ASP A 780 7.32 3.36 28.87
N TYR A 781 8.27 2.50 28.45
CA TYR A 781 9.37 2.89 27.54
C TYR A 781 8.85 3.54 26.24
N GLN A 782 7.74 3.03 25.71
CA GLN A 782 7.08 3.54 24.50
C GLN A 782 6.17 4.75 24.75
N GLY A 783 6.10 5.27 25.97
CA GLY A 783 5.22 6.38 26.33
C GLY A 783 3.73 6.00 26.40
N TRP A 784 3.43 4.75 26.78
CA TRP A 784 2.07 4.21 26.99
C TRP A 784 1.22 4.09 25.72
N THR A 785 1.86 4.07 24.55
CA THR A 785 1.18 4.03 23.25
C THR A 785 0.43 2.72 23.02
N TRP A 786 0.85 1.61 23.64
CA TRP A 786 0.17 0.34 23.47
C TRP A 786 -1.15 0.31 24.23
N VAL A 787 -1.14 0.60 25.55
CA VAL A 787 -2.38 0.58 26.34
C VAL A 787 -3.41 1.58 25.83
N ASP A 788 -2.98 2.78 25.44
CA ASP A 788 -3.87 3.80 24.89
C ASP A 788 -4.52 3.36 23.58
N GLY A 789 -3.84 2.55 22.79
CA GLY A 789 -4.36 2.02 21.53
C GLY A 789 -5.25 0.78 21.66
N ILE A 790 -5.20 0.02 22.75
CA ILE A 790 -5.97 -1.24 22.92
C ILE A 790 -7.09 -1.18 23.95
N LYS A 791 -7.03 -0.25 24.92
CA LYS A 791 -7.99 -0.24 26.05
C LYS A 791 -9.45 -0.14 25.61
N GLY A 792 -9.71 0.49 24.47
CA GLY A 792 -11.04 0.57 23.88
C GLY A 792 -11.64 -0.81 23.56
N VAL A 793 -10.85 -1.77 23.05
CA VAL A 793 -11.34 -3.13 22.74
C VAL A 793 -11.14 -4.12 23.88
N ALA A 794 -10.28 -3.81 24.85
CA ALA A 794 -10.15 -4.61 26.05
C ALA A 794 -11.39 -4.48 26.96
N TYR A 795 -11.97 -3.27 27.05
CA TYR A 795 -13.09 -2.97 27.94
C TYR A 795 -14.48 -3.06 27.31
N ASN A 796 -14.62 -2.96 25.98
CA ASN A 796 -15.93 -2.88 25.31
C ASN A 796 -16.40 -4.22 24.73
#